data_AF-A0A2H0YQQ1-F1
#
_entry.id   AF-A0A2H0YQQ1-F1
#
_cell.length_a   1.000
_cell.length_b   1.000
_cell.length_c   1.000
_cell.angle_alpha   90.00
_cell.angle_beta   90.00
_cell.angle_gamma   90.00
#
_symmetry.space_group_name_H-M   'P 1'
#
loop_
_entity.id
_entity.type
_entity.pdbx_description
1 polymer ?
#
loop_
_entity_poly.entity_id
_entity_poly.type
_entity_poly.pdbx_seq_one_letter_code
_entity_poly.pdbx_strand_id
1 'polypeptide(L)'
;ITINKAGVDLIGAGAGNSIIEGMIAVNNNDSGTVFNQTISGFTIENRNVGIACSYTGVNPVIKNNVITNMTLAGIIASQGASPSIVNNSIASNRIGIRLVSSAAKIKNNIIVNNTLCGISAESSSQLTISYNDVFGNSSANYSGCFAGVGDISSDPLFTSTVDFHLQQTSACIDAGDPSDEYFGEPDPNGNRVNMGAYGNTFEAEKNPRPIIVPIGDKTVYPNASLVFQISIAESGSNDSLNFSFGNLPSGATFDPVTQIFEWTPTTAQRGEYTTSITVTNGDGFTNSETIKITVLNNAPSFDMSTIPCGEDSGFCFVHTIAGRTLTFTLSASDLDDDSLTYSASGLPSGATFDPATQIFNWNTTTLPNGYEKWSKFTVVDSFGTSSELNVFFYFGNSAPYFPNNGPFYLVDKYVLINYTLTFQVLAFDPEGDHITYSASNLPPGATFDPETRTFNWTPDQAGIYSVSFTATDIFNASTTKTISLVAVDEPIVLLSIGDKLVYRGSALTFEIMALAPQGVIITYSASNLPPGATFDPATRTFSWIPATGQLGTYQVTFTATDGMGGYDSETIQITVNICGDANADGKVNMLDITYIANYLYKHGPAPKPLLSADVDGGGFVNSLDSTYLINYLYKNGPGLKCK
;
A
#
# COMPACT_ATOMS: atom_id res chain seq x y z
N ILE A 1 -0.49 1.60 -44.26
CA ILE A 1 -1.63 0.84 -43.72
C ILE A 1 -2.74 0.84 -44.77
N THR A 2 -3.33 -0.30 -45.09
CA THR A 2 -4.46 -0.38 -46.04
C THR A 2 -5.67 -0.97 -45.32
N ILE A 3 -6.76 -0.21 -45.26
CA ILE A 3 -8.03 -0.63 -44.68
C ILE A 3 -8.93 -1.11 -45.82
N ASN A 4 -9.13 -2.44 -45.87
CA ASN A 4 -9.96 -3.12 -46.88
C ASN A 4 -11.18 -3.82 -46.25
N LYS A 5 -11.49 -3.54 -44.98
CA LYS A 5 -12.65 -4.10 -44.26
C LYS A 5 -13.43 -2.99 -43.55
N ALA A 6 -14.76 -3.02 -43.64
CA ALA A 6 -15.62 -2.09 -42.92
C ALA A 6 -15.56 -2.33 -41.39
N GLY A 7 -15.74 -1.26 -40.61
CA GLY A 7 -15.87 -1.31 -39.15
C GLY A 7 -14.57 -1.41 -38.35
N VAL A 8 -13.43 -0.96 -38.89
CA VAL A 8 -12.13 -0.95 -38.18
C VAL A 8 -11.65 0.47 -37.93
N ASP A 9 -11.79 0.99 -36.71
CA ASP A 9 -11.23 2.29 -36.36
C ASP A 9 -9.71 2.21 -36.15
N LEU A 10 -9.00 3.24 -36.61
CA LEU A 10 -7.59 3.46 -36.34
C LEU A 10 -7.48 4.63 -35.35
N ILE A 11 -7.12 4.32 -34.11
CA ILE A 11 -6.96 5.30 -33.04
C ILE A 11 -5.53 5.20 -32.50
N GLY A 12 -4.75 6.27 -32.66
CA GLY A 12 -3.43 6.42 -32.08
C GLY A 12 -3.48 7.01 -30.67
N ALA A 13 -2.36 6.96 -29.96
CA ALA A 13 -2.22 7.46 -28.58
C ALA A 13 -2.16 9.00 -28.47
N GLY A 14 -2.49 9.73 -29.52
CA GLY A 14 -2.36 11.18 -29.61
C GLY A 14 -1.39 11.61 -30.71
N ALA A 15 -1.67 12.73 -31.35
CA ALA A 15 -0.73 13.33 -32.30
C ALA A 15 0.59 13.66 -31.58
N GLY A 16 1.72 13.38 -32.23
CA GLY A 16 3.05 13.44 -31.60
C GLY A 16 3.49 12.15 -30.89
N ASN A 17 2.54 11.33 -30.42
CA ASN A 17 2.82 10.09 -29.68
C ASN A 17 2.76 8.83 -30.55
N SER A 18 1.90 8.81 -31.58
CA SER A 18 1.79 7.70 -32.53
C SER A 18 2.18 8.14 -33.94
N ILE A 19 3.37 7.73 -34.40
CA ILE A 19 3.95 8.18 -35.67
C ILE A 19 3.80 7.10 -36.75
N ILE A 20 3.32 7.51 -37.92
CA ILE A 20 3.21 6.69 -39.13
C ILE A 20 4.06 7.33 -40.24
N GLU A 21 5.22 6.75 -40.52
CA GLU A 21 6.04 7.08 -41.69
C GLU A 21 5.52 6.34 -42.94
N GLY A 22 4.26 6.58 -43.29
CA GLY A 22 3.48 5.71 -44.17
C GLY A 22 2.23 6.39 -44.71
N MET A 23 1.61 5.77 -45.72
CA MET A 23 0.27 6.16 -46.19
C MET A 23 -0.79 5.30 -45.48
N ILE A 24 -1.90 5.92 -45.09
CA ILE A 24 -3.15 5.21 -44.73
C ILE A 24 -4.08 5.25 -45.95
N ALA A 25 -4.35 4.09 -46.54
CA ALA A 25 -5.29 3.96 -47.64
C ALA A 25 -6.59 3.31 -47.17
N VAL A 26 -7.72 3.98 -47.41
CA VAL A 26 -9.07 3.47 -47.20
C VAL A 26 -9.70 3.23 -48.56
N ASN A 27 -9.78 1.97 -48.96
CA ASN A 27 -10.21 1.58 -50.29
C ASN A 27 -11.37 0.58 -50.20
N ASN A 28 -12.43 0.83 -50.97
CA ASN A 28 -13.49 -0.14 -51.18
C ASN A 28 -13.35 -0.79 -52.56
N ASN A 29 -12.96 -2.07 -52.62
CA ASN A 29 -12.92 -2.84 -53.86
C ASN A 29 -14.21 -3.62 -54.13
N ASP A 30 -15.19 -3.63 -53.20
CA ASP A 30 -16.46 -4.36 -53.31
C ASP A 30 -17.65 -3.40 -53.43
N SER A 31 -18.35 -3.45 -54.55
CA SER A 31 -19.51 -2.59 -54.83
C SER A 31 -20.70 -2.93 -53.92
N GLY A 32 -20.80 -2.28 -52.76
CA GLY A 32 -21.95 -2.40 -51.85
C GLY A 32 -21.68 -2.12 -50.37
N THR A 33 -20.42 -2.13 -49.93
CA THR A 33 -20.07 -1.96 -48.50
C THR A 33 -19.74 -0.51 -48.17
N VAL A 34 -20.31 0.03 -47.08
CA VAL A 34 -20.00 1.39 -46.60
C VAL A 34 -18.88 1.33 -45.55
N PHE A 35 -17.87 2.18 -45.73
CA PHE A 35 -16.67 2.28 -44.89
C PHE A 35 -16.71 3.57 -44.06
N ASN A 36 -17.24 3.49 -42.84
CA ASN A 36 -17.32 4.61 -41.88
C ASN A 36 -16.29 4.46 -40.74
N GLN A 37 -15.00 4.33 -41.05
CA GLN A 37 -13.95 4.23 -40.01
C GLN A 37 -13.59 5.59 -39.43
N THR A 38 -13.17 5.62 -38.17
CA THR A 38 -12.46 6.76 -37.58
C THR A 38 -10.95 6.58 -37.73
N ILE A 39 -10.25 7.62 -38.17
CA ILE A 39 -8.78 7.71 -38.17
C ILE A 39 -8.40 8.90 -37.31
N SER A 40 -7.81 8.66 -36.14
CA SER A 40 -7.46 9.74 -35.22
C SER A 40 -6.24 9.52 -34.35
N GLY A 41 -5.61 10.61 -33.91
CA GLY A 41 -4.54 10.58 -32.93
C GLY A 41 -3.18 10.12 -33.49
N PHE A 42 -2.91 10.37 -34.78
CA PHE A 42 -1.62 10.05 -35.40
C PHE A 42 -0.86 11.29 -35.88
N THR A 43 0.46 11.21 -35.86
CA THR A 43 1.34 11.99 -36.74
C THR A 43 1.68 11.15 -37.96
N ILE A 44 1.32 11.62 -39.16
CA ILE A 44 1.54 10.92 -40.43
C ILE A 44 2.49 11.75 -41.28
N GLU A 45 3.64 11.18 -41.64
CA GLU A 45 4.72 11.95 -42.27
C GLU A 45 5.54 11.23 -43.33
N ASN A 46 6.28 12.02 -44.12
CA ASN A 46 7.42 11.60 -44.95
C ASN A 46 7.09 10.60 -46.07
N ARG A 47 5.95 10.77 -46.76
CA ARG A 47 5.50 9.91 -47.88
C ARG A 47 4.91 10.69 -49.05
N ASN A 48 4.41 9.96 -50.05
CA ASN A 48 3.73 10.57 -51.19
C ASN A 48 2.36 11.15 -50.80
N VAL A 49 1.55 10.36 -50.10
CA VAL A 49 0.21 10.75 -49.63
C VAL A 49 0.07 10.32 -48.17
N GLY A 50 -0.52 11.17 -47.33
CA GLY A 50 -0.80 10.85 -45.93
C GLY A 50 -1.99 9.91 -45.80
N ILE A 51 -3.19 10.40 -46.09
CA ILE A 51 -4.42 9.61 -46.08
C ILE A 51 -5.08 9.62 -47.45
N ALA A 52 -5.35 8.43 -48.01
CA ALA A 52 -6.01 8.26 -49.30
C ALA A 52 -7.38 7.58 -49.10
N CYS A 53 -8.44 8.24 -49.55
CA CYS A 53 -9.81 7.73 -49.55
C CYS A 53 -10.28 7.54 -51.00
N SER A 54 -10.66 6.33 -51.38
CA SER A 54 -11.07 6.04 -52.76
C SER A 54 -12.36 5.23 -52.82
N TYR A 55 -13.17 5.51 -53.83
CA TYR A 55 -14.42 4.82 -54.19
C TYR A 55 -15.67 5.24 -53.41
N THR A 56 -16.83 5.16 -54.08
CA THR A 56 -18.14 5.40 -53.49
C THR A 56 -18.38 4.50 -52.28
N GLY A 57 -18.88 5.07 -51.20
CA GLY A 57 -19.13 4.38 -49.94
C GLY A 57 -17.97 4.45 -48.94
N VAL A 58 -16.83 5.03 -49.30
CA VAL A 58 -15.74 5.35 -48.36
C VAL A 58 -15.98 6.70 -47.70
N ASN A 59 -16.47 6.70 -46.46
CA ASN A 59 -16.88 7.90 -45.72
C ASN A 59 -16.23 7.96 -44.32
N PRO A 60 -14.89 7.91 -44.20
CA PRO A 60 -14.24 7.90 -42.89
C PRO A 60 -14.33 9.25 -42.18
N VAL A 61 -14.27 9.22 -40.85
CA VAL A 61 -14.03 10.40 -40.02
C VAL A 61 -12.53 10.49 -39.75
N ILE A 62 -11.88 11.48 -40.34
CA ILE A 62 -10.46 11.76 -40.14
C ILE A 62 -10.37 12.91 -39.16
N LYS A 63 -9.92 12.65 -37.92
CA LYS A 63 -9.88 13.68 -36.88
C LYS A 63 -8.65 13.66 -35.98
N ASN A 64 -8.25 14.80 -35.44
CA ASN A 64 -7.18 14.88 -34.44
C ASN A 64 -5.85 14.26 -34.91
N ASN A 65 -5.49 14.46 -36.19
CA ASN A 65 -4.20 14.01 -36.73
C ASN A 65 -3.31 15.19 -37.10
N VAL A 66 -2.00 14.99 -36.99
CA VAL A 66 -0.98 15.82 -37.63
C VAL A 66 -0.57 15.13 -38.92
N ILE A 67 -0.67 15.81 -40.07
CA ILE A 67 -0.30 15.25 -41.38
C ILE A 67 0.67 16.20 -42.07
N THR A 68 1.92 15.76 -42.22
CA THR A 68 2.98 16.66 -42.66
C THR A 68 4.00 16.05 -43.60
N ASN A 69 4.73 16.89 -44.32
CA ASN A 69 5.85 16.50 -45.18
C ASN A 69 5.48 15.48 -46.29
N MET A 70 4.27 15.56 -46.85
CA MET A 70 3.85 14.72 -47.98
C MET A 70 4.26 15.33 -49.33
N THR A 71 4.82 14.51 -50.24
CA THR A 71 5.29 14.98 -51.55
C THR A 71 4.17 15.23 -52.57
N LEU A 72 2.94 14.74 -52.33
CA LEU A 72 1.77 14.99 -53.17
C LEU A 72 0.60 15.63 -52.39
N ALA A 73 0.05 14.95 -51.39
CA ALA A 73 -1.10 15.46 -50.65
C ALA A 73 -1.13 14.96 -49.20
N GLY A 74 -1.54 15.82 -48.25
CA GLY A 74 -1.83 15.39 -46.89
C GLY A 74 -2.99 14.40 -46.88
N ILE A 75 -4.15 14.83 -47.37
CA ILE A 75 -5.33 13.98 -47.57
C ILE A 75 -5.77 14.05 -49.03
N ILE A 76 -6.09 12.90 -49.63
CA ILE A 76 -6.71 12.81 -50.96
C ILE A 76 -8.00 12.00 -50.91
N ALA A 77 -9.09 12.55 -51.46
CA ALA A 77 -10.32 11.80 -51.69
C ALA A 77 -10.60 11.71 -53.20
N SER A 78 -11.02 10.53 -53.66
CA SER A 78 -11.28 10.29 -55.07
C SER A 78 -12.44 9.33 -55.33
N GLN A 79 -12.96 9.36 -56.56
CA GLN A 79 -13.87 8.34 -57.09
C GLN A 79 -15.16 8.16 -56.26
N GLY A 80 -15.76 9.25 -55.79
CA GLY A 80 -17.01 9.23 -55.03
C GLY A 80 -16.88 9.00 -53.52
N ALA A 81 -15.65 8.93 -52.98
CA ALA A 81 -15.44 8.91 -51.52
C ALA A 81 -16.03 10.17 -50.85
N SER A 82 -16.49 10.05 -49.60
CA SER A 82 -17.07 11.17 -48.84
C SER A 82 -16.56 11.31 -47.40
N PRO A 83 -15.25 11.57 -47.17
CA PRO A 83 -14.70 11.72 -45.82
C PRO A 83 -15.20 12.97 -45.08
N SER A 84 -15.26 12.86 -43.75
CA SER A 84 -15.39 13.98 -42.82
C SER A 84 -14.02 14.26 -42.20
N ILE A 85 -13.46 15.44 -42.45
CA ILE A 85 -12.11 15.84 -42.06
C ILE A 85 -12.25 16.94 -41.00
N VAL A 86 -11.98 16.63 -39.73
CA VAL A 86 -12.31 17.49 -38.58
C VAL A 86 -11.13 17.62 -37.61
N ASN A 87 -10.79 18.81 -37.11
CA ASN A 87 -9.73 18.99 -36.09
C ASN A 87 -8.39 18.35 -36.48
N ASN A 88 -7.89 18.53 -37.71
CA ASN A 88 -6.55 18.07 -38.11
C ASN A 88 -5.59 19.24 -38.32
N SER A 89 -4.31 19.03 -38.06
CA SER A 89 -3.23 19.95 -38.45
C SER A 89 -2.50 19.38 -39.68
N ILE A 90 -2.70 19.99 -40.85
CA ILE A 90 -2.19 19.51 -42.14
C ILE A 90 -1.20 20.53 -42.70
N ALA A 91 0.09 20.26 -42.54
CA ALA A 91 1.11 21.27 -42.81
C ALA A 91 2.28 20.78 -43.66
N SER A 92 2.94 21.68 -44.41
CA SER A 92 4.18 21.38 -45.13
C SER A 92 4.08 20.24 -46.15
N ASN A 93 2.88 19.99 -46.69
CA ASN A 93 2.69 19.04 -47.78
C ASN A 93 2.80 19.76 -49.12
N ARG A 94 2.74 19.03 -50.25
CA ARG A 94 2.52 19.68 -51.54
C ARG A 94 1.12 20.27 -51.65
N ILE A 95 0.09 19.47 -51.39
CA ILE A 95 -1.31 19.92 -51.28
C ILE A 95 -1.80 19.51 -49.89
N GLY A 96 -2.53 20.36 -49.17
CA GLY A 96 -3.10 19.99 -47.89
C GLY A 96 -4.18 18.90 -48.06
N ILE A 97 -5.30 19.27 -48.67
CA ILE A 97 -6.43 18.39 -48.98
C ILE A 97 -6.73 18.46 -50.48
N ARG A 98 -6.81 17.31 -51.16
CA ARG A 98 -7.11 17.21 -52.59
C ARG A 98 -8.35 16.35 -52.85
N LEU A 99 -9.33 16.90 -53.56
CA LEU A 99 -10.59 16.22 -53.93
C LEU A 99 -10.70 16.05 -55.45
N VAL A 100 -10.94 14.82 -55.88
CA VAL A 100 -11.01 14.42 -57.31
C VAL A 100 -12.29 13.62 -57.54
N SER A 101 -13.33 14.26 -58.09
CA SER A 101 -14.65 13.64 -58.27
C SER A 101 -15.16 12.94 -56.99
N SER A 102 -15.18 13.68 -55.87
CA SER A 102 -15.49 13.16 -54.52
C SER A 102 -16.33 14.16 -53.72
N ALA A 103 -16.83 13.77 -52.56
CA ALA A 103 -17.44 14.69 -51.62
C ALA A 103 -16.58 14.83 -50.36
N ALA A 104 -16.64 15.94 -49.62
CA ALA A 104 -16.00 16.02 -48.30
C ALA A 104 -16.64 17.09 -47.41
N LYS A 105 -16.64 16.81 -46.09
CA LYS A 105 -16.86 17.83 -45.06
C LYS A 105 -15.51 18.19 -44.45
N ILE A 106 -15.16 19.47 -44.44
CA ILE A 106 -13.85 19.96 -43.98
C ILE A 106 -14.09 21.04 -42.92
N LYS A 107 -13.79 20.73 -41.65
CA LYS A 107 -14.13 21.58 -40.52
C LYS A 107 -13.05 21.66 -39.43
N ASN A 108 -12.85 22.82 -38.81
CA ASN A 108 -11.93 22.99 -37.65
C ASN A 108 -10.49 22.54 -37.91
N ASN A 109 -10.05 22.45 -39.16
CA ASN A 109 -8.68 22.05 -39.48
C ASN A 109 -7.77 23.27 -39.56
N ILE A 110 -6.49 23.07 -39.27
CA ILE A 110 -5.43 24.02 -39.59
C ILE A 110 -4.65 23.47 -40.78
N ILE A 111 -4.67 24.16 -41.91
CA ILE A 111 -4.11 23.70 -43.20
C ILE A 111 -3.13 24.74 -43.72
N VAL A 112 -1.84 24.54 -43.42
CA VAL A 112 -0.85 25.62 -43.54
C VAL A 112 0.44 25.23 -44.24
N ASN A 113 1.12 26.23 -44.80
CA ASN A 113 2.49 26.08 -45.33
C ASN A 113 2.66 24.97 -46.38
N ASN A 114 1.61 24.61 -47.11
CA ASN A 114 1.71 23.64 -48.19
C ASN A 114 2.31 24.28 -49.46
N THR A 115 3.19 23.56 -50.16
CA THR A 115 4.03 24.12 -51.24
C THR A 115 3.28 24.40 -52.54
N LEU A 116 2.03 23.94 -52.68
CA LEU A 116 1.13 24.32 -53.78
C LEU A 116 -0.12 24.98 -53.23
N CYS A 117 -1.03 24.22 -52.61
CA CYS A 117 -2.27 24.78 -52.09
C CYS A 117 -2.77 24.10 -50.83
N GLY A 118 -3.60 24.82 -50.07
CA GLY A 118 -4.24 24.29 -48.86
C GLY A 118 -5.31 23.26 -49.23
N ILE A 119 -6.42 23.72 -49.79
CA ILE A 119 -7.53 22.88 -50.25
C ILE A 119 -7.66 22.98 -51.78
N SER A 120 -7.70 21.83 -52.45
CA SER A 120 -7.91 21.74 -53.90
C SER A 120 -9.07 20.83 -54.25
N ALA A 121 -9.94 21.27 -55.16
CA ALA A 121 -11.07 20.49 -55.65
C ALA A 121 -11.28 20.62 -57.16
N GLU A 122 -11.61 19.50 -57.81
CA GLU A 122 -12.14 19.50 -59.18
C GLU A 122 -13.61 19.95 -59.20
N SER A 123 -14.07 20.49 -60.33
CA SER A 123 -15.45 20.99 -60.51
C SER A 123 -16.54 19.91 -60.31
N SER A 124 -16.18 18.63 -60.40
CA SER A 124 -17.05 17.49 -60.14
C SER A 124 -17.18 17.13 -58.65
N SER A 125 -16.44 17.79 -57.75
CA SER A 125 -16.43 17.49 -56.32
C SER A 125 -17.45 18.31 -55.53
N GLN A 126 -17.99 17.74 -54.45
CA GLN A 126 -18.98 18.38 -53.58
C GLN A 126 -18.38 18.66 -52.19
N LEU A 127 -18.34 19.92 -51.78
CA LEU A 127 -17.64 20.33 -50.56
C LEU A 127 -18.57 21.04 -49.58
N THR A 128 -18.37 20.77 -48.30
CA THR A 128 -18.81 21.65 -47.21
C THR A 128 -17.58 22.05 -46.41
N ILE A 129 -17.24 23.33 -46.44
CA ILE A 129 -16.08 23.90 -45.76
C ILE A 129 -16.57 24.89 -44.70
N SER A 130 -16.03 24.81 -43.49
CA SER A 130 -16.37 25.74 -42.41
C SER A 130 -15.33 25.76 -41.28
N TYR A 131 -15.07 26.89 -40.66
CA TYR A 131 -14.24 27.03 -39.46
C TYR A 131 -12.83 26.42 -39.57
N ASN A 132 -12.17 26.52 -40.72
CA ASN A 132 -10.77 26.09 -40.87
C ASN A 132 -9.84 27.30 -40.89
N ASP A 133 -8.62 27.13 -40.40
CA ASP A 133 -7.53 28.07 -40.70
C ASP A 133 -6.75 27.57 -41.91
N VAL A 134 -6.78 28.32 -43.01
CA VAL A 134 -6.04 27.97 -44.23
C VAL A 134 -5.10 29.11 -44.58
N PHE A 135 -3.82 28.94 -44.26
CA PHE A 135 -2.83 30.04 -44.24
C PHE A 135 -1.47 29.64 -44.82
N GLY A 136 -0.73 30.60 -45.39
CA GLY A 136 0.67 30.39 -45.77
C GLY A 136 0.93 29.39 -46.91
N ASN A 137 -0.10 28.96 -47.66
CA ASN A 137 0.07 28.00 -48.76
C ASN A 137 0.59 28.69 -50.03
N SER A 138 1.66 28.15 -50.65
CA SER A 138 2.52 28.94 -51.54
C SER A 138 1.88 29.45 -52.84
N SER A 139 0.97 28.68 -53.47
CA SER A 139 0.27 29.13 -54.68
C SER A 139 -1.14 29.64 -54.40
N ALA A 140 -1.91 28.96 -53.54
CA ALA A 140 -3.23 29.42 -53.10
C ALA A 140 -3.70 28.70 -51.83
N ASN A 141 -4.46 29.37 -50.97
CA ASN A 141 -5.14 28.68 -49.87
C ASN A 141 -6.25 27.75 -50.38
N TYR A 142 -7.00 28.18 -51.41
CA TYR A 142 -8.07 27.41 -52.04
C TYR A 142 -7.88 27.38 -53.57
N SER A 143 -7.99 26.21 -54.18
CA SER A 143 -7.83 26.01 -55.63
C SER A 143 -8.96 25.17 -56.20
N GLY A 144 -9.83 25.80 -57.01
CA GLY A 144 -11.06 25.15 -57.53
C GLY A 144 -12.20 25.09 -56.50
N CYS A 145 -12.02 25.74 -55.35
CA CYS A 145 -13.02 25.95 -54.30
C CYS A 145 -12.78 27.30 -53.62
N PHE A 146 -13.63 27.67 -52.66
CA PHE A 146 -13.57 28.93 -51.92
C PHE A 146 -13.60 28.69 -50.41
N ALA A 147 -13.20 29.70 -49.64
CA ALA A 147 -13.30 29.68 -48.18
C ALA A 147 -14.75 29.48 -47.72
N GLY A 148 -14.89 28.69 -46.66
CA GLY A 148 -16.14 28.38 -46.00
C GLY A 148 -16.58 29.44 -44.98
N VAL A 149 -17.73 29.19 -44.35
CA VAL A 149 -18.19 30.02 -43.22
C VAL A 149 -17.24 29.87 -42.03
N GLY A 150 -16.82 30.99 -41.43
CA GLY A 150 -15.95 30.98 -40.25
C GLY A 150 -14.51 30.54 -40.51
N ASP A 151 -14.13 30.28 -41.77
CA ASP A 151 -12.73 30.05 -42.11
C ASP A 151 -11.91 31.32 -41.85
N ILE A 152 -10.70 31.14 -41.32
CA ILE A 152 -9.71 32.19 -41.11
C ILE A 152 -8.45 31.92 -41.94
N SER A 153 -7.59 32.94 -42.04
CA SER A 153 -6.28 32.82 -42.69
C SER A 153 -5.27 33.60 -41.87
N SER A 154 -4.76 32.98 -40.82
CA SER A 154 -3.80 33.58 -39.88
C SER A 154 -2.64 32.62 -39.62
N ASP A 155 -1.50 33.14 -39.17
CA ASP A 155 -0.46 32.25 -38.68
C ASP A 155 -1.01 31.48 -37.46
N PRO A 156 -1.04 30.14 -37.47
CA PRO A 156 -1.54 29.37 -36.33
C PRO A 156 -0.62 29.48 -35.11
N LEU A 157 0.58 30.04 -35.26
CA LEU A 157 1.55 30.20 -34.18
C LEU A 157 1.78 28.87 -33.46
N PHE A 158 2.16 27.83 -34.22
CA PHE A 158 2.55 26.56 -33.61
C PHE A 158 3.77 26.75 -32.70
N THR A 159 3.85 25.94 -31.65
CA THR A 159 4.95 25.98 -30.65
C THR A 159 6.29 25.74 -31.32
N SER A 160 6.36 24.85 -32.31
CA SER A 160 7.53 24.69 -33.18
C SER A 160 7.14 24.05 -34.53
N THR A 161 8.13 23.78 -35.39
CA THR A 161 7.89 23.09 -36.68
C THR A 161 7.54 21.61 -36.56
N VAL A 162 7.72 21.02 -35.37
CA VAL A 162 7.39 19.62 -35.08
C VAL A 162 6.35 19.48 -33.95
N ASP A 163 6.10 20.56 -33.20
CA ASP A 163 5.09 20.63 -32.16
C ASP A 163 3.95 21.56 -32.60
N PHE A 164 2.84 20.93 -32.99
CA PHE A 164 1.65 21.57 -33.55
C PHE A 164 0.68 22.11 -32.49
N HIS A 165 1.08 22.18 -31.22
CA HIS A 165 0.31 22.89 -30.20
C HIS A 165 0.31 24.39 -30.49
N LEU A 166 -0.81 25.05 -30.24
CA LEU A 166 -0.98 26.49 -30.48
C LEU A 166 -0.31 27.30 -29.38
N GLN A 167 0.37 28.39 -29.75
CA GLN A 167 0.78 29.42 -28.81
C GLN A 167 -0.43 30.26 -28.41
N GLN A 168 -0.40 30.82 -27.20
CA GLN A 168 -1.52 31.51 -26.55
C GLN A 168 -2.12 32.68 -27.36
N THR A 169 -1.37 33.29 -28.28
CA THR A 169 -1.84 34.40 -29.13
C THR A 169 -2.39 33.95 -30.48
N SER A 170 -2.47 32.65 -30.71
CA SER A 170 -2.99 32.08 -31.94
C SER A 170 -4.45 32.45 -32.14
N ALA A 171 -4.78 32.91 -33.35
CA ALA A 171 -6.16 33.13 -33.75
C ALA A 171 -6.96 31.82 -33.90
N CYS A 172 -6.31 30.67 -33.78
CA CYS A 172 -6.93 29.34 -33.84
C CYS A 172 -7.47 28.85 -32.49
N ILE A 173 -7.17 29.55 -31.38
CA ILE A 173 -7.73 29.27 -30.05
C ILE A 173 -9.19 29.75 -30.00
N ASP A 174 -10.08 28.94 -29.44
CA ASP A 174 -11.52 29.17 -29.32
C ASP A 174 -12.20 29.56 -30.65
N ALA A 175 -11.67 29.04 -31.76
CA ALA A 175 -12.00 29.51 -33.10
C ALA A 175 -12.80 28.51 -33.94
N GLY A 176 -12.92 27.26 -33.51
CA GLY A 176 -13.66 26.22 -34.23
C GLY A 176 -15.17 26.46 -34.30
N ASP A 177 -15.93 25.52 -34.83
CA ASP A 177 -17.38 25.66 -34.98
C ASP A 177 -18.08 25.85 -33.62
N PRO A 178 -18.81 26.96 -33.40
CA PRO A 178 -19.53 27.21 -32.14
C PRO A 178 -20.59 26.16 -31.79
N SER A 179 -20.98 25.31 -32.75
CA SER A 179 -21.93 24.23 -32.53
C SER A 179 -21.30 22.92 -32.05
N ASP A 180 -19.97 22.82 -32.04
CA ASP A 180 -19.28 21.63 -31.55
C ASP A 180 -19.20 21.60 -30.03
N GLU A 181 -19.28 20.39 -29.47
CA GLU A 181 -18.99 20.15 -28.05
C GLU A 181 -17.50 20.38 -27.77
N TYR A 182 -17.19 21.12 -26.71
CA TYR A 182 -15.83 21.54 -26.31
C TYR A 182 -15.33 20.86 -25.03
N PHE A 183 -16.09 19.93 -24.45
CA PHE A 183 -15.78 19.28 -23.17
C PHE A 183 -14.51 18.43 -23.18
N GLY A 184 -13.93 18.18 -24.35
CA GLY A 184 -12.62 17.53 -24.46
C GLY A 184 -11.46 18.44 -24.07
N GLU A 185 -11.64 19.77 -24.04
CA GLU A 185 -10.57 20.73 -23.73
C GLU A 185 -10.55 21.13 -22.24
N PRO A 186 -9.36 21.23 -21.62
CA PRO A 186 -9.23 21.68 -20.24
C PRO A 186 -9.63 23.15 -20.09
N ASP A 187 -10.00 23.56 -18.87
CA ASP A 187 -10.30 24.96 -18.60
C ASP A 187 -9.01 25.80 -18.51
N PRO A 188 -8.97 27.00 -19.11
CA PRO A 188 -10.09 27.74 -19.71
C PRO A 188 -10.31 27.59 -21.23
N ASN A 189 -11.17 26.66 -21.65
CA ASN A 189 -11.53 26.34 -23.06
C ASN A 189 -12.44 27.34 -23.82
N GLY A 190 -12.62 28.57 -23.31
CA GLY A 190 -13.42 29.61 -23.97
C GLY A 190 -14.89 29.28 -24.33
N ASN A 191 -15.43 28.14 -23.87
CA ASN A 191 -16.66 27.50 -24.36
C ASN A 191 -16.68 27.21 -25.88
N ARG A 192 -15.51 27.00 -26.50
CA ARG A 192 -15.42 26.79 -27.95
C ARG A 192 -14.17 26.02 -28.31
N VAL A 193 -14.29 25.02 -29.17
CA VAL A 193 -13.13 24.18 -29.55
C VAL A 193 -12.03 24.99 -30.25
N ASN A 194 -10.79 24.71 -29.89
CA ASN A 194 -9.60 25.09 -30.65
C ASN A 194 -9.60 24.40 -32.02
N MET A 195 -9.05 25.07 -33.05
CA MET A 195 -8.82 24.43 -34.36
C MET A 195 -7.57 23.53 -34.32
N GLY A 196 -7.51 22.55 -35.23
CA GLY A 196 -6.31 21.72 -35.45
C GLY A 196 -6.29 20.42 -34.64
N ALA A 197 -5.16 19.70 -34.71
CA ALA A 197 -5.01 18.33 -34.23
C ALA A 197 -5.37 18.11 -32.75
N TYR A 198 -5.15 19.11 -31.91
CA TYR A 198 -5.38 19.05 -30.47
C TYR A 198 -6.73 19.66 -30.05
N GLY A 199 -7.52 20.18 -31.00
CA GLY A 199 -8.86 20.70 -30.72
C GLY A 199 -9.80 19.61 -30.21
N ASN A 200 -10.57 19.93 -29.18
CA ASN A 200 -11.45 19.02 -28.43
C ASN A 200 -10.72 17.82 -27.82
N THR A 201 -9.47 18.03 -27.37
CA THR A 201 -8.70 17.04 -26.60
C THR A 201 -8.08 17.67 -25.35
N PHE A 202 -7.65 16.84 -24.40
CA PHE A 202 -7.01 17.33 -23.17
C PHE A 202 -5.67 18.02 -23.43
N GLU A 203 -5.11 17.85 -24.63
CA GLU A 203 -3.86 18.47 -25.08
C GLU A 203 -4.08 19.87 -25.69
N ALA A 204 -5.32 20.36 -25.78
CA ALA A 204 -5.63 21.66 -26.36
C ALA A 204 -4.93 22.84 -25.65
N GLU A 205 -4.60 22.70 -24.36
CA GLU A 205 -3.84 23.69 -23.58
C GLU A 205 -2.65 23.05 -22.85
N LYS A 206 -1.41 23.41 -23.24
CA LYS A 206 -0.19 22.85 -22.63
C LYS A 206 0.39 23.72 -21.50
N ASN A 207 -0.37 24.67 -20.93
CA ASN A 207 0.13 25.47 -19.80
C ASN A 207 -0.96 25.89 -18.78
N PRO A 208 -1.36 25.00 -17.85
CA PRO A 208 -2.42 25.30 -16.89
C PRO A 208 -1.95 26.17 -15.71
N ARG A 209 -2.88 26.96 -15.16
CA ARG A 209 -2.70 27.66 -13.87
C ARG A 209 -2.29 26.67 -12.76
N PRO A 210 -1.55 27.07 -11.71
CA PRO A 210 -1.30 26.18 -10.58
C PRO A 210 -2.64 25.74 -9.96
N ILE A 211 -2.84 24.44 -9.77
CA ILE A 211 -4.07 23.90 -9.17
C ILE A 211 -3.82 23.66 -7.68
N ILE A 212 -4.39 24.51 -6.82
CA ILE A 212 -4.38 24.27 -5.38
C ILE A 212 -5.25 23.04 -5.08
N VAL A 213 -4.66 22.01 -4.47
CA VAL A 213 -5.44 20.91 -3.90
C VAL A 213 -6.29 21.52 -2.80
N PRO A 214 -7.64 21.39 -2.84
CA PRO A 214 -8.53 22.10 -1.93
C PRO A 214 -8.11 21.92 -0.46
N ILE A 215 -7.80 23.04 0.19
CA ILE A 215 -7.41 23.08 1.60
C ILE A 215 -8.67 22.93 2.45
N GLY A 216 -9.72 23.69 2.13
CA GLY A 216 -10.99 23.73 2.84
C GLY A 216 -10.88 24.36 4.24
N ASP A 217 -12.04 24.55 4.87
CA ASP A 217 -12.14 25.15 6.20
C ASP A 217 -11.41 24.31 7.27
N LYS A 218 -10.97 24.99 8.34
CA LYS A 218 -10.25 24.40 9.46
C LYS A 218 -10.92 24.76 10.78
N THR A 219 -10.82 23.86 11.74
CA THR A 219 -11.19 24.11 13.13
C THR A 219 -10.01 23.76 14.02
N VAL A 220 -9.85 24.49 15.12
CA VAL A 220 -8.80 24.25 16.10
C VAL A 220 -9.28 24.71 17.47
N TYR A 221 -8.74 24.13 18.54
CA TYR A 221 -8.98 24.58 19.91
C TYR A 221 -7.82 25.47 20.38
N PRO A 222 -8.04 26.40 21.33
CA PRO A 222 -6.97 27.20 21.91
C PRO A 222 -5.84 26.31 22.44
N ASN A 223 -4.61 26.81 22.32
CA ASN A 223 -3.35 26.17 22.69
C ASN A 223 -3.02 24.86 21.93
N ALA A 224 -3.91 24.38 21.06
CA ALA A 224 -3.63 23.28 20.14
C ALA A 224 -2.95 23.79 18.86
N SER A 225 -2.06 22.98 18.29
CA SER A 225 -1.36 23.32 17.05
C SER A 225 -2.21 22.97 15.82
N LEU A 226 -2.44 23.94 14.96
CA LEU A 226 -3.00 23.78 13.62
C LEU A 226 -1.86 23.81 12.60
N VAL A 227 -1.63 22.67 11.94
CA VAL A 227 -0.62 22.53 10.89
C VAL A 227 -1.25 21.94 9.65
N PHE A 228 -1.02 22.54 8.49
CA PHE A 228 -1.39 21.94 7.21
C PHE A 228 -0.43 22.36 6.10
N GLN A 229 -0.23 21.46 5.14
CA GLN A 229 0.61 21.70 3.99
C GLN A 229 -0.23 22.11 2.78
N ILE A 230 0.25 23.09 2.02
CA ILE A 230 -0.33 23.47 0.73
C ILE A 230 0.22 22.51 -0.32
N SER A 231 -0.67 21.88 -1.10
CA SER A 231 -0.29 20.97 -2.17
C SER A 231 -0.82 21.48 -3.50
N ILE A 232 -0.05 21.28 -4.58
CA ILE A 232 -0.40 21.69 -5.94
C ILE A 232 -0.49 20.43 -6.80
N ALA A 233 -1.65 20.22 -7.44
CA ALA A 233 -1.95 18.97 -8.14
C ALA A 233 -1.17 18.83 -9.45
N GLU A 234 -0.89 19.94 -10.15
CA GLU A 234 -0.21 19.93 -11.45
C GLU A 234 0.57 21.24 -11.65
N SER A 235 1.88 21.15 -11.86
CA SER A 235 2.65 22.18 -12.55
C SER A 235 3.17 21.55 -13.84
N GLY A 236 2.46 21.78 -14.96
CA GLY A 236 2.82 21.26 -16.28
C GLY A 236 4.19 21.73 -16.81
N SER A 237 4.90 22.53 -16.02
CA SER A 237 6.26 22.99 -16.22
C SER A 237 7.02 22.87 -14.90
N ASN A 238 8.34 22.70 -14.98
CA ASN A 238 9.25 22.71 -13.83
C ASN A 238 9.44 24.15 -13.29
N ASP A 239 8.40 24.98 -13.38
CA ASP A 239 8.45 26.40 -13.09
C ASP A 239 8.47 26.67 -11.59
N SER A 240 9.18 27.73 -11.21
CA SER A 240 9.18 28.20 -9.83
C SER A 240 7.78 28.65 -9.43
N LEU A 241 7.24 28.08 -8.36
CA LEU A 241 5.99 28.52 -7.74
C LEU A 241 6.29 29.58 -6.68
N ASN A 242 5.47 30.64 -6.66
CA ASN A 242 5.50 31.68 -5.64
C ASN A 242 4.20 31.67 -4.84
N PHE A 243 4.31 31.57 -3.52
CA PHE A 243 3.18 31.51 -2.59
C PHE A 243 3.07 32.84 -1.83
N SER A 244 1.86 33.39 -1.78
CA SER A 244 1.57 34.60 -1.01
C SER A 244 0.28 34.42 -0.21
N PHE A 245 0.35 34.70 1.09
CA PHE A 245 -0.82 34.77 1.95
C PHE A 245 -1.34 36.21 2.05
N GLY A 246 -2.65 36.35 2.20
CA GLY A 246 -3.29 37.56 2.69
C GLY A 246 -2.99 37.76 4.18
N ASN A 247 -3.91 38.39 4.91
CA ASN A 247 -3.73 38.60 6.35
C ASN A 247 -3.72 37.24 7.08
N LEU A 248 -2.60 36.94 7.74
CA LEU A 248 -2.50 35.80 8.65
C LEU A 248 -3.02 36.20 10.04
N PRO A 249 -3.67 35.28 10.77
CA PRO A 249 -3.97 35.48 12.19
C PRO A 249 -2.70 35.81 13.00
N SER A 250 -2.83 36.59 14.07
CA SER A 250 -1.68 36.91 14.93
C SER A 250 -1.06 35.63 15.49
N GLY A 251 0.27 35.47 15.31
CA GLY A 251 1.01 34.28 15.72
C GLY A 251 0.97 33.11 14.73
N ALA A 252 0.24 33.22 13.61
CA ALA A 252 0.31 32.23 12.53
C ALA A 252 1.50 32.50 11.62
N THR A 253 2.10 31.44 11.09
CA THR A 253 3.24 31.50 10.17
C THR A 253 3.01 30.58 8.98
N PHE A 254 3.62 30.93 7.85
CA PHE A 254 3.70 30.08 6.68
C PHE A 254 5.13 30.09 6.15
N ASP A 255 5.70 28.91 5.93
CA ASP A 255 6.99 28.75 5.30
C ASP A 255 6.79 28.41 3.81
N PRO A 256 7.16 29.30 2.87
CA PRO A 256 6.98 29.07 1.44
C PRO A 256 7.90 27.99 0.85
N VAL A 257 8.96 27.59 1.56
CA VAL A 257 9.88 26.54 1.11
C VAL A 257 9.30 25.16 1.43
N THR A 258 8.86 24.97 2.67
CA THR A 258 8.24 23.70 3.10
C THR A 258 6.75 23.64 2.75
N GLN A 259 6.15 24.78 2.41
CA GLN A 259 4.72 24.96 2.10
C GLN A 259 3.81 24.61 3.29
N ILE A 260 4.32 24.79 4.51
CA ILE A 260 3.62 24.47 5.75
C ILE A 260 3.08 25.76 6.39
N PHE A 261 1.78 25.75 6.70
CA PHE A 261 1.14 26.70 7.59
C PHE A 261 1.16 26.15 9.01
N GLU A 262 1.48 26.99 9.99
CA GLU A 262 1.45 26.66 11.42
C GLU A 262 0.78 27.77 12.22
N TRP A 263 -0.08 27.40 13.17
CA TRP A 263 -0.67 28.34 14.13
C TRP A 263 -1.03 27.65 15.44
N THR A 264 -0.74 28.30 16.56
CA THR A 264 -1.20 27.88 17.90
C THR A 264 -1.99 29.05 18.50
N PRO A 265 -3.33 29.11 18.30
CA PRO A 265 -4.14 30.21 18.81
C PRO A 265 -4.19 30.20 20.34
N THR A 266 -4.32 31.37 20.93
CA THR A 266 -4.58 31.54 22.37
C THR A 266 -6.08 31.56 22.66
N THR A 267 -6.46 31.45 23.94
CA THR A 267 -7.86 31.57 24.38
C THR A 267 -8.49 32.92 24.03
N ALA A 268 -7.68 33.99 23.93
CA ALA A 268 -8.14 35.30 23.47
C ALA A 268 -8.49 35.35 21.98
N GLN A 269 -8.13 34.31 21.21
CA GLN A 269 -8.33 34.23 19.76
C GLN A 269 -9.47 33.28 19.37
N ARG A 270 -10.47 33.08 20.22
CA ARG A 270 -11.69 32.34 19.86
C ARG A 270 -12.49 33.09 18.79
N GLY A 271 -13.14 32.34 17.91
CA GLY A 271 -13.95 32.89 16.82
C GLY A 271 -13.41 32.53 15.43
N GLU A 272 -13.87 33.27 14.41
CA GLU A 272 -13.61 32.95 13.01
C GLU A 272 -12.53 33.87 12.42
N TYR A 273 -11.60 33.27 11.69
CA TYR A 273 -10.52 33.94 10.97
C TYR A 273 -10.55 33.53 9.51
N THR A 274 -10.38 34.49 8.61
CA THR A 274 -10.28 34.22 7.17
C THR A 274 -8.91 34.64 6.67
N THR A 275 -8.27 33.75 5.92
CA THR A 275 -7.01 34.03 5.22
C THR A 275 -7.08 33.49 3.80
N SER A 276 -6.37 34.10 2.86
CA SER A 276 -6.36 33.68 1.46
C SER A 276 -4.95 33.35 1.02
N ILE A 277 -4.74 32.19 0.42
CA ILE A 277 -3.48 31.84 -0.23
C ILE A 277 -3.61 32.06 -1.72
N THR A 278 -2.59 32.66 -2.34
CA THR A 278 -2.45 32.83 -3.78
C THR A 278 -1.14 32.20 -4.23
N VAL A 279 -1.23 31.31 -5.21
CA VAL A 279 -0.09 30.62 -5.83
C VAL A 279 0.08 31.13 -7.24
N THR A 280 1.30 31.54 -7.58
CA THR A 280 1.68 32.08 -8.90
C THR A 280 2.73 31.18 -9.53
N ASN A 281 2.57 30.77 -10.79
CA ASN A 281 3.63 30.04 -11.52
C ASN A 281 4.69 30.99 -12.11
N GLY A 282 5.76 30.44 -12.69
CA GLY A 282 6.86 31.22 -13.27
C GLY A 282 6.44 32.17 -14.39
N ASP A 283 5.32 31.85 -15.05
CA ASP A 283 4.70 32.64 -16.13
C ASP A 283 3.74 33.73 -15.63
N GLY A 284 3.52 33.83 -14.31
CA GLY A 284 2.69 34.88 -13.69
C GLY A 284 1.20 34.55 -13.57
N PHE A 285 0.77 33.33 -13.87
CA PHE A 285 -0.62 32.90 -13.67
C PHE A 285 -0.88 32.55 -12.21
N THR A 286 -2.02 33.01 -11.69
CA THR A 286 -2.39 32.87 -10.28
C THR A 286 -3.61 31.97 -10.06
N ASN A 287 -3.61 31.23 -8.96
CA ASN A 287 -4.80 30.61 -8.37
C ASN A 287 -4.87 30.96 -6.88
N SER A 288 -6.07 31.15 -6.34
CA SER A 288 -6.26 31.55 -4.95
C SER A 288 -7.35 30.73 -4.27
N GLU A 289 -7.13 30.39 -3.00
CA GLU A 289 -8.13 29.76 -2.13
C GLU A 289 -8.28 30.59 -0.84
N THR A 290 -9.52 30.78 -0.39
CA THR A 290 -9.83 31.39 0.91
C THR A 290 -10.13 30.30 1.92
N ILE A 291 -9.44 30.34 3.06
CA ILE A 291 -9.51 29.39 4.16
C ILE A 291 -10.19 30.08 5.33
N LYS A 292 -11.28 29.50 5.83
CA LYS A 292 -11.87 29.89 7.10
C LYS A 292 -11.34 28.99 8.22
N ILE A 293 -10.79 29.58 9.26
CA ILE A 293 -10.30 28.91 10.45
C ILE A 293 -11.17 29.31 11.64
N THR A 294 -11.84 28.35 12.27
CA THR A 294 -12.66 28.58 13.48
C THR A 294 -11.94 28.06 14.71
N VAL A 295 -11.63 28.96 15.65
CA VAL A 295 -11.10 28.63 16.97
C VAL A 295 -12.27 28.41 17.92
N LEU A 296 -12.46 27.17 18.37
CA LEU A 296 -13.60 26.71 19.19
C LEU A 296 -13.37 26.96 20.69
N ASN A 297 -14.40 26.75 21.52
CA ASN A 297 -14.25 26.64 22.98
C ASN A 297 -14.12 25.16 23.35
N ASN A 298 -13.20 24.82 24.24
CA ASN A 298 -13.20 23.49 24.85
C ASN A 298 -14.42 23.37 25.77
N ALA A 299 -15.01 22.18 25.83
CA ALA A 299 -16.01 21.89 26.84
C ALA A 299 -15.31 21.41 28.12
N PRO A 300 -15.86 21.71 29.31
CA PRO A 300 -15.32 21.19 30.56
C PRO A 300 -15.38 19.66 30.61
N SER A 301 -14.48 19.01 31.34
CA SER A 301 -14.45 17.55 31.51
C SER A 301 -14.47 17.17 32.98
N PHE A 302 -15.32 16.22 33.36
CA PHE A 302 -15.39 15.71 34.74
C PHE A 302 -14.14 14.90 35.10
N ASP A 303 -13.66 15.09 36.34
CA ASP A 303 -12.68 14.22 36.96
C ASP A 303 -13.41 13.03 37.61
N MET A 304 -13.36 11.89 36.94
CA MET A 304 -14.03 10.67 37.39
C MET A 304 -13.40 10.07 38.65
N SER A 305 -12.18 10.46 39.03
CA SER A 305 -11.50 9.94 40.22
C SER A 305 -12.10 10.44 41.54
N THR A 306 -12.85 11.54 41.50
CA THR A 306 -13.50 12.11 42.69
C THR A 306 -14.89 11.53 42.96
N ILE A 307 -15.37 10.66 42.07
CA ILE A 307 -16.70 10.04 42.12
C ILE A 307 -16.52 8.53 42.32
N PRO A 308 -17.24 7.89 43.26
CA PRO A 308 -17.12 6.47 43.55
C PRO A 308 -17.87 5.61 42.51
N CYS A 309 -17.53 5.77 41.23
CA CYS A 309 -18.11 4.99 40.15
C CYS A 309 -17.49 3.58 40.08
N GLY A 310 -18.30 2.54 39.91
CA GLY A 310 -17.82 1.24 39.47
C GLY A 310 -17.26 1.30 38.04
N GLU A 311 -16.24 0.50 37.73
CA GLU A 311 -15.50 0.57 36.45
C GLU A 311 -16.23 -0.06 35.26
N ASP A 312 -17.49 -0.51 35.41
CA ASP A 312 -18.14 -1.28 34.36
C ASP A 312 -18.91 -0.39 33.37
N SER A 313 -18.53 -0.48 32.08
CA SER A 313 -19.29 -0.05 30.89
C SER A 313 -19.36 1.45 30.51
N GLY A 314 -18.52 2.33 31.06
CA GLY A 314 -18.47 3.74 30.63
C GLY A 314 -19.64 4.60 31.14
N PHE A 315 -20.45 4.04 32.04
CA PHE A 315 -21.43 4.77 32.85
C PHE A 315 -20.97 4.77 34.31
N CYS A 316 -21.32 5.80 35.07
CA CYS A 316 -21.01 5.85 36.49
C CYS A 316 -22.10 5.14 37.30
N PHE A 317 -21.79 3.96 37.83
CA PHE A 317 -22.66 3.23 38.77
C PHE A 317 -22.15 3.45 40.19
N VAL A 318 -23.01 3.97 41.07
CA VAL A 318 -22.67 4.20 42.47
C VAL A 318 -23.63 3.40 43.34
N HIS A 319 -23.08 2.52 44.15
CA HIS A 319 -23.86 1.63 44.99
C HIS A 319 -23.71 2.01 46.46
N THR A 320 -24.75 1.75 47.26
CA THR A 320 -24.72 1.94 48.71
C THR A 320 -25.76 1.06 49.39
N ILE A 321 -25.64 0.90 50.71
CA ILE A 321 -26.56 0.11 51.55
C ILE A 321 -27.13 0.95 52.70
N ALA A 322 -28.10 0.38 53.42
CA ALA A 322 -28.73 1.02 54.56
C ALA A 322 -27.71 1.46 55.62
N GLY A 323 -27.82 2.72 56.05
CA GLY A 323 -26.99 3.27 57.15
C GLY A 323 -25.60 3.75 56.73
N ARG A 324 -25.25 3.71 55.43
CA ARG A 324 -24.03 4.34 54.89
C ARG A 324 -24.38 5.67 54.22
N THR A 325 -23.94 6.78 54.81
CA THR A 325 -24.00 8.08 54.13
C THR A 325 -23.03 8.08 52.94
N LEU A 326 -23.56 8.27 51.74
CA LEU A 326 -22.76 8.42 50.54
C LEU A 326 -22.42 9.90 50.34
N THR A 327 -21.13 10.22 50.31
CA THR A 327 -20.64 11.58 50.06
C THR A 327 -19.49 11.56 49.07
N PHE A 328 -19.51 12.49 48.11
CA PHE A 328 -18.41 12.69 47.17
C PHE A 328 -18.41 14.11 46.63
N THR A 329 -17.28 14.55 46.07
CA THR A 329 -17.15 15.87 45.46
C THR A 329 -17.13 15.69 43.95
N LEU A 330 -17.92 16.47 43.22
CA LEU A 330 -17.78 16.56 41.77
C LEU A 330 -16.65 17.53 41.46
N SER A 331 -15.71 17.11 40.62
CA SER A 331 -14.70 18.01 40.08
C SER A 331 -14.71 17.92 38.56
N ALA A 332 -14.37 19.03 37.91
CA ALA A 332 -14.17 19.11 36.48
C ALA A 332 -13.05 20.12 36.18
N SER A 333 -12.39 19.93 35.04
CA SER A 333 -11.36 20.81 34.52
C SER A 333 -11.75 21.32 33.14
N ASP A 334 -11.32 22.52 32.81
CA ASP A 334 -11.45 23.10 31.48
C ASP A 334 -10.07 23.38 30.91
N LEU A 335 -9.82 23.00 29.65
CA LEU A 335 -8.51 23.19 29.02
C LEU A 335 -8.21 24.66 28.68
N ASP A 336 -9.25 25.50 28.63
CA ASP A 336 -9.13 26.92 28.38
C ASP A 336 -9.06 27.75 29.68
N ASP A 337 -9.03 27.09 30.86
CA ASP A 337 -9.11 27.70 32.19
C ASP A 337 -10.38 28.57 32.39
N ASP A 338 -11.46 28.25 31.68
CA ASP A 338 -12.74 28.93 31.80
C ASP A 338 -13.40 28.66 33.18
N SER A 339 -14.19 29.62 33.68
CA SER A 339 -14.87 29.45 34.97
C SER A 339 -16.05 28.47 34.86
N LEU A 340 -16.17 27.55 35.82
CA LEU A 340 -17.14 26.45 35.77
C LEU A 340 -18.31 26.63 36.73
N THR A 341 -19.51 26.30 36.25
CA THR A 341 -20.75 26.26 37.03
C THR A 341 -21.34 24.85 37.02
N TYR A 342 -21.66 24.33 38.19
CA TYR A 342 -22.19 22.97 38.37
C TYR A 342 -23.70 22.98 38.64
N SER A 343 -24.38 21.92 38.23
CA SER A 343 -25.79 21.70 38.58
C SER A 343 -26.10 20.21 38.59
N ALA A 344 -27.19 19.84 39.27
CA ALA A 344 -27.67 18.46 39.30
C ALA A 344 -29.19 18.42 39.18
N SER A 345 -29.70 17.34 38.57
CA SER A 345 -31.12 17.09 38.40
C SER A 345 -31.44 15.61 38.55
N GLY A 346 -32.67 15.30 38.95
CA GLY A 346 -33.11 13.91 39.12
C GLY A 346 -32.51 13.18 40.33
N LEU A 347 -32.01 13.92 41.34
CA LEU A 347 -31.38 13.33 42.52
C LEU A 347 -32.30 12.30 43.24
N PRO A 348 -31.73 11.26 43.88
CA PRO A 348 -32.49 10.33 44.71
C PRO A 348 -33.20 11.04 45.86
N SER A 349 -34.27 10.42 46.36
CA SER A 349 -34.97 10.94 47.55
C SER A 349 -34.01 11.00 48.74
N GLY A 350 -33.93 12.15 49.41
CA GLY A 350 -33.03 12.40 50.53
C GLY A 350 -31.58 12.73 50.16
N ALA A 351 -31.25 12.77 48.86
CA ALA A 351 -29.96 13.26 48.39
C ALA A 351 -29.96 14.78 48.20
N THR A 352 -28.80 15.39 48.36
CA THR A 352 -28.56 16.81 48.15
C THR A 352 -27.28 17.00 47.34
N PHE A 353 -27.24 18.05 46.52
CA PHE A 353 -26.05 18.51 45.84
C PHE A 353 -25.95 20.02 46.04
N ASP A 354 -24.81 20.49 46.53
CA ASP A 354 -24.50 21.91 46.66
C ASP A 354 -23.55 22.34 45.54
N PRO A 355 -24.01 23.11 44.54
CA PRO A 355 -23.17 23.59 43.44
C PRO A 355 -21.97 24.43 43.85
N ALA A 356 -22.02 25.11 45.01
CA ALA A 356 -20.95 26.01 45.45
C ALA A 356 -19.80 25.24 46.09
N THR A 357 -20.11 24.21 46.87
CA THR A 357 -19.11 23.31 47.47
C THR A 357 -18.80 22.09 46.60
N GLN A 358 -19.60 21.85 45.56
CA GLN A 358 -19.54 20.72 44.63
C GLN A 358 -19.74 19.35 45.33
N ILE A 359 -20.30 19.35 46.55
CA ILE A 359 -20.49 18.14 47.35
C ILE A 359 -21.87 17.55 47.08
N PHE A 360 -21.88 16.27 46.70
CA PHE A 360 -23.04 15.41 46.75
C PHE A 360 -23.08 14.70 48.11
N ASN A 361 -24.25 14.67 48.74
CA ASN A 361 -24.47 13.96 49.99
C ASN A 361 -25.84 13.25 49.99
N TRP A 362 -25.85 11.98 50.36
CA TRP A 362 -27.05 11.16 50.45
C TRP A 362 -27.07 10.33 51.73
N ASN A 363 -28.07 10.59 52.56
CA ASN A 363 -28.32 9.85 53.78
C ASN A 363 -29.35 8.74 53.53
N THR A 364 -28.94 7.48 53.62
CA THR A 364 -29.65 6.32 53.07
C THR A 364 -30.36 5.47 54.12
N THR A 365 -31.06 6.11 55.07
CA THR A 365 -31.67 5.38 56.21
C THR A 365 -33.07 4.82 55.95
N THR A 366 -33.73 5.10 54.82
CA THR A 366 -35.18 4.76 54.64
C THR A 366 -35.59 4.29 53.24
N LEU A 367 -34.69 3.71 52.43
CA LEU A 367 -35.03 3.23 51.08
C LEU A 367 -35.30 1.71 51.05
N PRO A 368 -36.19 1.22 50.16
CA PRO A 368 -36.36 -0.21 49.94
C PRO A 368 -35.13 -0.79 49.25
N ASN A 369 -34.73 -2.00 49.64
CA ASN A 369 -33.65 -2.75 48.96
C ASN A 369 -33.97 -2.93 47.46
N GLY A 370 -32.98 -2.70 46.60
CA GLY A 370 -33.14 -2.67 45.13
C GLY A 370 -33.68 -1.35 44.59
N TYR A 371 -33.60 -0.25 45.33
CA TYR A 371 -33.98 1.07 44.82
C TYR A 371 -32.95 1.56 43.81
N GLU A 372 -33.43 2.10 42.69
CA GLU A 372 -32.61 2.53 41.55
C GLU A 372 -32.98 3.95 41.12
N LYS A 373 -31.97 4.77 40.79
CA LYS A 373 -32.20 6.12 40.30
C LYS A 373 -31.07 6.65 39.42
N TRP A 374 -31.42 7.11 38.22
CA TRP A 374 -30.54 7.96 37.40
C TRP A 374 -30.63 9.41 37.85
N SER A 375 -29.46 10.03 38.04
CA SER A 375 -29.29 11.48 38.24
C SER A 375 -28.35 12.04 37.19
N LYS A 376 -28.61 13.28 36.78
CA LYS A 376 -27.78 13.99 35.81
C LYS A 376 -27.06 15.15 36.49
N PHE A 377 -25.74 15.16 36.37
CA PHE A 377 -24.88 16.27 36.75
C PHE A 377 -24.42 16.98 35.49
N THR A 378 -24.41 18.30 35.53
CA THR A 378 -24.01 19.13 34.39
C THR A 378 -23.00 20.16 34.87
N VAL A 379 -21.88 20.26 34.17
CA VAL A 379 -20.91 21.34 34.32
C VAL A 379 -20.93 22.18 33.05
N VAL A 380 -21.01 23.50 33.20
CA VAL A 380 -21.07 24.46 32.11
C VAL A 380 -19.95 25.48 32.34
N ASP A 381 -19.20 25.80 31.28
CA ASP A 381 -18.22 26.88 31.32
C ASP A 381 -18.87 28.26 31.14
N SER A 382 -18.06 29.33 31.24
CA SER A 382 -18.52 30.71 31.05
C SER A 382 -18.95 31.06 29.62
N PHE A 383 -18.69 30.20 28.64
CA PHE A 383 -19.03 30.38 27.23
C PHE A 383 -20.25 29.56 26.80
N GLY A 384 -20.81 28.77 27.72
CA GLY A 384 -22.05 28.03 27.56
C GLY A 384 -21.87 26.63 26.99
N THR A 385 -20.64 26.19 26.72
CA THR A 385 -20.36 24.79 26.43
C THR A 385 -20.47 23.97 27.72
N SER A 386 -20.96 22.74 27.59
CA SER A 386 -21.33 21.94 28.75
C SER A 386 -21.00 20.47 28.55
N SER A 387 -20.76 19.81 29.68
CA SER A 387 -20.62 18.37 29.79
C SER A 387 -21.63 17.82 30.78
N GLU A 388 -22.18 16.66 30.45
CA GLU A 388 -23.16 15.97 31.26
C GLU A 388 -22.61 14.62 31.73
N LEU A 389 -22.81 14.32 33.01
CA LEU A 389 -22.51 13.04 33.61
C LEU A 389 -23.80 12.44 34.18
N ASN A 390 -24.18 11.29 33.66
CA ASN A 390 -25.28 10.50 34.19
C ASN A 390 -24.74 9.48 35.19
N VAL A 391 -25.25 9.54 36.42
CA VAL A 391 -24.89 8.64 37.52
C VAL A 391 -26.09 7.79 37.88
N PHE A 392 -25.91 6.47 37.86
CA PHE A 392 -26.90 5.52 38.34
C PHE A 392 -26.63 5.18 39.80
N PHE A 393 -27.62 5.44 40.65
CA PHE A 393 -27.58 5.06 42.06
C PHE A 393 -28.34 3.75 42.28
N TYR A 394 -27.67 2.76 42.86
CA TYR A 394 -28.28 1.53 43.35
C TYR A 394 -28.23 1.48 44.87
N PHE A 395 -29.35 1.15 45.51
CA PHE A 395 -29.43 0.93 46.94
C PHE A 395 -29.74 -0.54 47.23
N GLY A 396 -28.73 -1.27 47.71
CA GLY A 396 -28.79 -2.69 48.01
C GLY A 396 -27.40 -3.29 48.04
N ASN A 397 -27.27 -4.49 48.60
CA ASN A 397 -26.00 -5.21 48.65
C ASN A 397 -25.75 -5.91 47.31
N SER A 398 -24.63 -5.63 46.67
CA SER A 398 -24.23 -6.25 45.41
C SER A 398 -23.13 -7.26 45.66
N ALA A 399 -23.10 -8.34 44.88
CA ALA A 399 -21.97 -9.26 44.96
C ALA A 399 -20.68 -8.56 44.45
N PRO A 400 -19.50 -8.94 44.97
CA PRO A 400 -18.24 -8.53 44.37
C PRO A 400 -18.15 -8.95 42.91
N TYR A 401 -17.39 -8.23 42.09
CA TYR A 401 -17.18 -8.58 40.69
C TYR A 401 -15.68 -8.67 40.36
N PHE A 402 -15.35 -9.52 39.40
CA PHE A 402 -14.01 -9.55 38.81
C PHE A 402 -13.96 -8.56 37.66
N PRO A 403 -12.93 -7.70 37.57
CA PRO A 403 -12.81 -6.75 36.47
C PRO A 403 -12.75 -7.51 35.12
N ASN A 404 -13.32 -6.89 34.08
CA ASN A 404 -13.36 -7.43 32.72
C ASN A 404 -12.26 -6.83 31.81
N ASN A 405 -11.45 -5.93 32.34
CA ASN A 405 -10.35 -5.27 31.65
C ASN A 405 -9.24 -4.89 32.66
N GLY A 406 -8.16 -4.29 32.17
CA GLY A 406 -7.06 -3.81 33.01
C GLY A 406 -6.09 -4.90 33.48
N PRO A 407 -5.09 -4.52 34.30
CA PRO A 407 -3.97 -5.39 34.69
C PRO A 407 -4.40 -6.56 35.58
N PHE A 408 -5.56 -6.47 36.22
CA PHE A 408 -6.12 -7.51 37.09
C PHE A 408 -7.19 -8.37 36.41
N TYR A 409 -7.33 -8.26 35.08
CA TYR A 409 -8.29 -9.06 34.34
C TYR A 409 -7.96 -10.56 34.45
N LEU A 410 -8.84 -11.29 35.13
CA LEU A 410 -8.71 -12.72 35.32
C LEU A 410 -9.15 -13.47 34.05
N VAL A 411 -8.19 -13.97 33.28
CA VAL A 411 -8.40 -14.68 32.00
C VAL A 411 -7.61 -15.98 31.97
N ASP A 412 -7.89 -16.80 30.96
CA ASP A 412 -7.13 -18.00 30.64
C ASP A 412 -5.62 -17.72 30.62
N LYS A 413 -4.85 -18.65 31.19
CA LYS A 413 -3.40 -18.52 31.33
C LYS A 413 -2.69 -19.68 30.66
N TYR A 414 -1.47 -19.41 30.23
CA TYR A 414 -0.58 -20.36 29.59
C TYR A 414 0.72 -20.45 30.40
N VAL A 415 1.27 -21.64 30.53
CA VAL A 415 2.55 -21.88 31.19
C VAL A 415 3.24 -23.08 30.57
N LEU A 416 4.57 -23.08 30.57
CA LEU A 416 5.34 -24.26 30.19
C LEU A 416 5.38 -25.25 31.36
N ILE A 417 5.45 -26.55 31.05
CA ILE A 417 5.75 -27.55 32.08
C ILE A 417 7.06 -27.22 32.81
N ASN A 418 7.11 -27.46 34.11
CA ASN A 418 8.19 -27.13 35.06
C ASN A 418 8.46 -25.63 35.29
N TYR A 419 7.69 -24.73 34.69
CA TYR A 419 7.73 -23.30 34.99
C TYR A 419 6.60 -22.91 35.94
N THR A 420 6.90 -22.03 36.88
CA THR A 420 5.90 -21.56 37.85
C THR A 420 5.02 -20.46 37.25
N LEU A 421 3.73 -20.73 37.15
CA LEU A 421 2.70 -19.72 36.93
C LEU A 421 2.31 -19.11 38.28
N THR A 422 2.50 -17.79 38.42
CA THR A 422 2.07 -17.03 39.60
C THR A 422 1.28 -15.80 39.20
N PHE A 423 0.16 -15.55 39.88
CA PHE A 423 -0.63 -14.34 39.71
C PHE A 423 -1.51 -14.05 40.92
N GLN A 424 -1.88 -12.78 41.10
CA GLN A 424 -2.87 -12.37 42.10
C GLN A 424 -4.28 -12.31 41.51
N VAL A 425 -5.25 -12.66 42.33
CA VAL A 425 -6.68 -12.56 42.03
C VAL A 425 -7.24 -11.32 42.71
N LEU A 426 -7.94 -10.48 41.96
CA LEU A 426 -8.56 -9.27 42.49
C LEU A 426 -10.01 -9.17 42.04
N ALA A 427 -10.89 -8.88 42.98
CA ALA A 427 -12.27 -8.50 42.77
C ALA A 427 -12.52 -7.15 43.46
N PHE A 428 -13.57 -6.47 43.03
CA PHE A 428 -14.02 -5.21 43.60
C PHE A 428 -15.45 -5.37 44.08
N ASP A 429 -15.78 -4.68 45.15
CA ASP A 429 -17.12 -4.65 45.69
C ASP A 429 -17.74 -3.27 45.38
N PRO A 430 -18.92 -3.19 44.74
CA PRO A 430 -19.51 -1.92 44.35
C PRO A 430 -19.80 -0.97 45.53
N GLU A 431 -20.01 -1.52 46.73
CA GLU A 431 -20.27 -0.74 47.94
C GLU A 431 -19.02 -0.53 48.81
N GLY A 432 -17.86 -0.99 48.33
CA GLY A 432 -16.57 -0.92 49.03
C GLY A 432 -16.47 -1.91 50.19
N ASP A 433 -17.28 -2.96 50.21
CA ASP A 433 -17.23 -3.98 51.25
C ASP A 433 -15.95 -4.82 51.21
N HIS A 434 -15.57 -5.35 52.37
CA HIS A 434 -14.41 -6.22 52.47
C HIS A 434 -14.70 -7.57 51.80
N ILE A 435 -13.76 -8.03 50.96
CA ILE A 435 -13.90 -9.25 50.16
C ILE A 435 -13.03 -10.37 50.74
N THR A 436 -13.61 -11.57 50.83
CA THR A 436 -12.91 -12.82 51.11
C THR A 436 -12.79 -13.65 49.83
N TYR A 437 -11.67 -14.36 49.65
CA TYR A 437 -11.36 -15.11 48.43
C TYR A 437 -11.27 -16.61 48.70
N SER A 438 -11.64 -17.42 47.71
CA SER A 438 -11.39 -18.87 47.71
C SER A 438 -11.15 -19.39 46.29
N ALA A 439 -10.54 -20.57 46.18
CA ALA A 439 -10.34 -21.26 44.91
C ALA A 439 -10.78 -22.72 45.01
N SER A 440 -11.31 -23.25 43.91
CA SER A 440 -11.73 -24.65 43.77
C SER A 440 -11.26 -25.22 42.43
N ASN A 441 -11.25 -26.55 42.32
CA ASN A 441 -10.72 -27.27 41.16
C ASN A 441 -9.24 -26.92 40.85
N LEU A 442 -8.42 -26.79 41.89
CA LEU A 442 -6.98 -26.56 41.72
C LEU A 442 -6.34 -27.76 40.99
N PRO A 443 -5.54 -27.53 39.94
CA PRO A 443 -4.73 -28.57 39.31
C PRO A 443 -3.81 -29.27 40.33
N PRO A 444 -3.37 -30.51 40.07
CA PRO A 444 -2.33 -31.15 40.88
C PRO A 444 -1.11 -30.24 41.07
N GLY A 445 -0.67 -30.06 42.31
CA GLY A 445 0.47 -29.20 42.67
C GLY A 445 0.17 -27.69 42.69
N ALA A 446 -1.03 -27.25 42.35
CA ALA A 446 -1.41 -25.84 42.45
C ALA A 446 -1.82 -25.45 43.88
N THR A 447 -1.58 -24.20 44.25
CA THR A 447 -1.96 -23.61 45.54
C THR A 447 -2.59 -22.24 45.33
N PHE A 448 -3.51 -21.85 46.23
CA PHE A 448 -4.05 -20.50 46.30
C PHE A 448 -4.07 -20.04 47.74
N ASP A 449 -3.43 -18.91 48.02
CA ASP A 449 -3.44 -18.27 49.32
C ASP A 449 -4.51 -17.14 49.31
N PRO A 450 -5.60 -17.26 50.07
CA PRO A 450 -6.68 -16.29 50.07
C PRO A 450 -6.32 -14.95 50.75
N GLU A 451 -5.32 -14.92 51.63
CA GLU A 451 -4.89 -13.70 52.33
C GLU A 451 -4.02 -12.83 51.41
N THR A 452 -3.05 -13.45 50.72
CA THR A 452 -2.22 -12.74 49.73
C THR A 452 -2.86 -12.69 48.35
N ARG A 453 -3.97 -13.41 48.16
CA ARG A 453 -4.72 -13.60 46.90
C ARG A 453 -3.87 -14.20 45.78
N THR A 454 -2.84 -14.97 46.13
CA THR A 454 -1.82 -15.44 45.18
C THR A 454 -2.09 -16.88 44.77
N PHE A 455 -2.24 -17.12 43.47
CA PHE A 455 -2.22 -18.44 42.87
C PHE A 455 -0.79 -18.81 42.47
N ASN A 456 -0.35 -20.04 42.78
CA ASN A 456 0.95 -20.58 42.35
C ASN A 456 0.78 -22.00 41.83
N TRP A 457 1.38 -22.29 40.68
CA TRP A 457 1.33 -23.63 40.08
C TRP A 457 2.56 -23.90 39.21
N THR A 458 3.14 -25.10 39.32
CA THR A 458 4.21 -25.58 38.44
C THR A 458 3.77 -26.92 37.85
N PRO A 459 3.23 -26.96 36.62
CA PRO A 459 2.75 -28.20 36.03
C PRO A 459 3.90 -29.14 35.68
N ASP A 460 3.73 -30.44 35.93
CA ASP A 460 4.64 -31.50 35.48
C ASP A 460 4.13 -32.24 34.24
N GLN A 461 2.90 -31.94 33.79
CA GLN A 461 2.25 -32.55 32.64
C GLN A 461 1.58 -31.49 31.78
N ALA A 462 1.69 -31.67 30.46
CA ALA A 462 0.95 -30.86 29.49
C ALA A 462 -0.55 -31.18 29.55
N GLY A 463 -1.40 -30.18 29.40
CA GLY A 463 -2.84 -30.34 29.50
C GLY A 463 -3.60 -29.03 29.68
N ILE A 464 -4.92 -29.13 29.67
CA ILE A 464 -5.83 -28.02 29.95
C ILE A 464 -6.54 -28.32 31.27
N TYR A 465 -6.44 -27.39 32.21
CA TYR A 465 -7.01 -27.51 33.55
C TYR A 465 -7.95 -26.34 33.82
N SER A 466 -9.13 -26.60 34.39
CA SER A 466 -10.08 -25.55 34.76
C SER A 466 -9.98 -25.22 36.25
N VAL A 467 -9.80 -23.96 36.60
CA VAL A 467 -9.78 -23.47 37.99
C VAL A 467 -10.84 -22.40 38.20
N SER A 468 -11.51 -22.43 39.35
CA SER A 468 -12.55 -21.46 39.70
C SER A 468 -12.15 -20.64 40.93
N PHE A 469 -12.28 -19.32 40.85
CA PHE A 469 -12.05 -18.38 41.94
C PHE A 469 -13.35 -17.72 42.36
N THR A 470 -13.58 -17.64 43.67
CA THR A 470 -14.80 -17.05 44.26
C THR A 470 -14.43 -15.89 45.15
N ALA A 471 -15.10 -14.76 44.95
CA ALA A 471 -15.02 -13.56 45.79
C ALA A 471 -16.36 -13.38 46.52
N THR A 472 -16.32 -13.19 47.84
CA THR A 472 -17.50 -13.10 48.72
C THR A 472 -17.38 -11.90 49.63
N ASP A 473 -18.40 -11.04 49.67
CA ASP A 473 -18.47 -9.89 50.57
C ASP A 473 -18.79 -10.30 52.03
N ILE A 474 -18.85 -9.31 52.92
CA ILE A 474 -19.21 -9.51 54.34
C ILE A 474 -20.70 -9.87 54.57
N PHE A 475 -21.55 -9.73 53.55
CA PHE A 475 -22.98 -10.02 53.58
C PHE A 475 -23.32 -11.38 52.93
N ASN A 476 -22.31 -12.13 52.50
CA ASN A 476 -22.36 -13.42 51.80
C ASN A 476 -22.86 -13.37 50.35
N ALA A 477 -22.94 -12.21 49.71
CA ALA A 477 -23.08 -12.18 48.27
C ALA A 477 -21.73 -12.53 47.62
N SER A 478 -21.76 -13.33 46.55
CA SER A 478 -20.54 -13.87 45.96
C SER A 478 -20.63 -14.01 44.44
N THR A 479 -19.45 -13.92 43.81
CA THR A 479 -19.27 -14.16 42.38
C THR A 479 -18.16 -15.19 42.18
N THR A 480 -18.36 -16.11 41.25
CA THR A 480 -17.36 -17.10 40.87
C THR A 480 -16.95 -16.92 39.41
N LYS A 481 -15.65 -16.94 39.13
CA LYS A 481 -15.09 -16.90 37.78
C LYS A 481 -14.19 -18.10 37.54
N THR A 482 -14.42 -18.78 36.42
CA THR A 482 -13.64 -19.93 35.98
C THR A 482 -12.73 -19.53 34.83
N ILE A 483 -11.47 -19.97 34.87
CA ILE A 483 -10.49 -19.80 33.79
C ILE A 483 -9.87 -21.15 33.42
N SER A 484 -9.34 -21.22 32.19
CA SER A 484 -8.53 -22.33 31.70
C SER A 484 -7.04 -22.05 31.91
N LEU A 485 -6.32 -23.02 32.46
CA LEU A 485 -4.86 -23.04 32.55
C LEU A 485 -4.34 -24.06 31.55
N VAL A 486 -3.54 -23.60 30.60
CA VAL A 486 -2.97 -24.44 29.54
C VAL A 486 -1.49 -24.65 29.83
N ALA A 487 -1.12 -25.87 30.20
CA ALA A 487 0.26 -26.31 30.31
C ALA A 487 0.70 -26.92 28.97
N VAL A 488 1.77 -26.39 28.40
CA VAL A 488 2.34 -26.90 27.14
C VAL A 488 3.78 -27.33 27.33
N ASP A 489 4.21 -28.27 26.50
CA ASP A 489 5.62 -28.62 26.34
C ASP A 489 6.16 -27.89 25.09
N GLU A 490 7.38 -27.34 25.17
CA GLU A 490 7.97 -26.60 24.06
C GLU A 490 8.77 -27.53 23.13
N PRO A 491 8.70 -27.35 21.80
CA PRO A 491 9.42 -28.21 20.88
C PRO A 491 10.92 -27.98 20.95
N ILE A 492 11.69 -29.07 20.97
CA ILE A 492 13.13 -29.05 20.68
C ILE A 492 13.32 -28.88 19.18
N VAL A 493 14.37 -28.16 18.77
CA VAL A 493 14.72 -28.01 17.35
C VAL A 493 16.13 -28.52 17.11
N LEU A 494 16.26 -29.64 16.42
CA LEU A 494 17.56 -30.16 15.98
C LEU A 494 18.05 -29.30 14.81
N LEU A 495 19.24 -28.72 14.93
CA LEU A 495 19.84 -27.96 13.83
C LEU A 495 20.16 -28.91 12.67
N SER A 496 19.82 -28.48 11.46
CA SER A 496 19.99 -29.32 10.27
C SER A 496 21.43 -29.82 10.16
N ILE A 497 21.55 -31.13 10.15
CA ILE A 497 22.80 -31.87 10.00
C ILE A 497 23.13 -31.95 8.52
N GLY A 498 22.16 -32.33 7.69
CA GLY A 498 22.28 -32.51 6.24
C GLY A 498 23.10 -33.74 5.83
N ASP A 499 22.90 -34.17 4.59
CA ASP A 499 23.62 -35.31 4.00
C ASP A 499 25.15 -35.10 4.02
N LYS A 500 25.89 -36.22 4.06
CA LYS A 500 27.35 -36.25 4.13
C LYS A 500 27.94 -37.12 3.03
N LEU A 501 29.11 -36.71 2.56
CA LEU A 501 29.95 -37.48 1.65
C LEU A 501 31.26 -37.78 2.38
N VAL A 502 31.74 -39.01 2.27
CA VAL A 502 33.06 -39.42 2.76
C VAL A 502 33.71 -40.38 1.77
N TYR A 503 35.04 -40.37 1.73
CA TYR A 503 35.80 -41.30 0.92
C TYR A 503 36.32 -42.46 1.77
N ARG A 504 36.35 -43.66 1.19
CA ARG A 504 36.88 -44.86 1.86
C ARG A 504 38.24 -44.58 2.51
N GLY A 505 38.41 -45.00 3.76
CA GLY A 505 39.65 -44.82 4.53
C GLY A 505 39.86 -43.39 5.07
N SER A 506 39.00 -42.44 4.73
CA SER A 506 39.02 -41.08 5.28
C SER A 506 38.10 -40.97 6.50
N ALA A 507 38.46 -40.12 7.46
CA ALA A 507 37.63 -39.88 8.63
C ALA A 507 36.50 -38.89 8.31
N LEU A 508 35.28 -39.24 8.72
CA LEU A 508 34.13 -38.35 8.79
C LEU A 508 33.81 -38.09 10.28
N THR A 509 33.92 -36.82 10.68
CA THR A 509 33.61 -36.39 12.05
C THR A 509 32.80 -35.09 12.01
N PHE A 510 31.70 -35.04 12.76
CA PHE A 510 30.89 -33.83 12.93
C PHE A 510 30.14 -33.85 14.26
N GLU A 511 29.78 -32.67 14.76
CA GLU A 511 28.90 -32.52 15.93
C GLU A 511 27.46 -32.22 15.49
N ILE A 512 26.50 -32.63 16.31
CA ILE A 512 25.10 -32.22 16.18
C ILE A 512 24.74 -31.26 17.32
N MET A 513 23.72 -30.44 17.09
CA MET A 513 23.27 -29.47 18.07
C MET A 513 21.75 -29.30 17.96
N ALA A 514 21.11 -29.01 19.08
CA ALA A 514 19.70 -28.67 19.13
C ALA A 514 19.49 -27.41 19.96
N LEU A 515 18.44 -26.67 19.67
CA LEU A 515 17.97 -25.53 20.43
C LEU A 515 16.79 -25.98 21.31
N ALA A 516 16.83 -25.55 22.57
CA ALA A 516 15.74 -25.74 23.52
C ALA A 516 15.66 -24.51 24.44
N PRO A 517 14.55 -24.36 25.18
CA PRO A 517 14.39 -23.28 26.15
C PRO A 517 15.46 -23.30 27.24
N GLN A 518 15.63 -22.15 27.89
CA GLN A 518 16.64 -22.02 28.95
C GLN A 518 16.37 -23.02 30.08
N GLY A 519 17.41 -23.74 30.53
CA GLY A 519 17.29 -24.70 31.63
C GLY A 519 16.77 -26.09 31.24
N VAL A 520 16.39 -26.32 29.99
CA VAL A 520 16.04 -27.66 29.48
C VAL A 520 17.31 -28.48 29.24
N ILE A 521 17.33 -29.72 29.75
CA ILE A 521 18.42 -30.67 29.54
C ILE A 521 18.10 -31.51 28.31
N ILE A 522 18.93 -31.41 27.27
CA ILE A 522 18.77 -32.17 26.03
C ILE A 522 19.63 -33.44 26.08
N THR A 523 19.01 -34.58 25.78
CA THR A 523 19.68 -35.86 25.55
C THR A 523 19.78 -36.13 24.06
N TYR A 524 21.00 -36.42 23.58
CA TYR A 524 21.27 -36.75 22.18
C TYR A 524 21.45 -38.25 21.98
N SER A 525 21.01 -38.76 20.84
CA SER A 525 21.24 -40.15 20.45
C SER A 525 21.37 -40.30 18.93
N ALA A 526 21.94 -41.42 18.49
CA ALA A 526 22.01 -41.80 17.09
C ALA A 526 21.63 -43.28 16.93
N SER A 527 20.95 -43.60 15.83
CA SER A 527 20.55 -44.96 15.47
C SER A 527 20.92 -45.27 14.01
N ASN A 528 20.93 -46.56 13.66
CA ASN A 528 21.35 -47.06 12.35
C ASN A 528 22.80 -46.69 11.98
N LEU A 529 23.70 -46.65 12.98
CA LEU A 529 25.11 -46.38 12.75
C LEU A 529 25.75 -47.44 11.82
N PRO A 530 26.49 -47.03 10.78
CA PRO A 530 27.26 -47.96 9.96
C PRO A 530 28.26 -48.78 10.80
N PRO A 531 28.64 -49.99 10.37
CA PRO A 531 29.66 -50.77 11.08
C PRO A 531 30.96 -49.96 11.25
N GLY A 532 31.46 -49.87 12.48
CA GLY A 532 32.65 -49.09 12.83
C GLY A 532 32.42 -47.57 13.01
N ALA A 533 31.19 -47.07 12.79
CA ALA A 533 30.82 -45.71 13.17
C ALA A 533 30.48 -45.64 14.67
N THR A 534 30.71 -44.49 15.28
CA THR A 534 30.42 -44.21 16.69
C THR A 534 29.74 -42.87 16.83
N PHE A 535 28.89 -42.73 17.85
CA PHE A 535 28.32 -41.45 18.27
C PHE A 535 28.49 -41.32 19.78
N ASP A 536 29.18 -40.28 20.22
CA ASP A 536 29.30 -39.93 21.63
C ASP A 536 28.23 -38.88 21.98
N PRO A 537 27.22 -39.22 22.80
CA PRO A 537 26.15 -38.29 23.15
C PRO A 537 26.61 -37.17 24.11
N ALA A 538 27.72 -37.35 24.84
CA ALA A 538 28.23 -36.34 25.76
C ALA A 538 28.98 -35.23 25.01
N THR A 539 29.75 -35.58 23.99
CA THR A 539 30.42 -34.60 23.11
C THR A 539 29.57 -34.24 21.88
N ARG A 540 28.47 -34.97 21.65
CA ARG A 540 27.55 -34.86 20.50
C ARG A 540 28.23 -35.16 19.16
N THR A 541 29.29 -35.96 19.19
CA THR A 541 30.18 -36.16 18.04
C THR A 541 29.91 -37.50 17.36
N PHE A 542 29.59 -37.47 16.06
CA PHE A 542 29.64 -38.64 15.20
C PHE A 542 31.06 -38.81 14.64
N SER A 543 31.57 -40.04 14.61
CA SER A 543 32.89 -40.37 14.03
C SER A 543 32.87 -41.70 13.29
N TRP A 544 33.41 -41.72 12.08
CA TRP A 544 33.49 -42.92 11.24
C TRP A 544 34.67 -42.89 10.25
N ILE A 545 35.33 -44.04 10.06
CA ILE A 545 36.30 -44.28 8.98
C ILE A 545 35.80 -45.48 8.17
N PRO A 546 35.22 -45.27 6.96
CA PRO A 546 34.68 -46.37 6.17
C PRO A 546 35.78 -47.34 5.70
N ALA A 547 35.63 -48.62 6.03
CA ALA A 547 36.50 -49.72 5.65
C ALA A 547 36.22 -50.26 4.24
N THR A 548 37.07 -51.17 3.78
CA THR A 548 36.85 -51.92 2.54
C THR A 548 35.53 -52.69 2.59
N GLY A 549 34.70 -52.55 1.55
CA GLY A 549 33.36 -53.16 1.46
C GLY A 549 32.21 -52.26 1.93
N GLN A 550 32.49 -51.05 2.42
CA GLN A 550 31.46 -50.11 2.90
C GLN A 550 31.13 -49.00 1.87
N LEU A 551 31.17 -49.32 0.57
CA LEU A 551 30.72 -48.37 -0.45
C LEU A 551 29.20 -48.31 -0.50
N GLY A 552 28.66 -47.15 -0.87
CA GLY A 552 27.23 -46.92 -1.00
C GLY A 552 26.70 -45.93 0.04
N THR A 553 25.38 -45.92 0.22
CA THR A 553 24.68 -44.93 1.04
C THR A 553 24.17 -45.56 2.33
N TYR A 554 24.37 -44.86 3.44
CA TYR A 554 23.93 -45.25 4.77
C TYR A 554 22.98 -44.20 5.33
N GLN A 555 21.85 -44.62 5.88
CA GLN A 555 20.91 -43.71 6.56
C GLN A 555 21.16 -43.75 8.06
N VAL A 556 21.44 -42.60 8.65
CA VAL A 556 21.69 -42.46 10.08
C VAL A 556 20.71 -41.46 10.65
N THR A 557 20.02 -41.84 11.71
CA THR A 557 19.03 -40.98 12.38
C THR A 557 19.62 -40.45 13.67
N PHE A 558 19.63 -39.12 13.81
CA PHE A 558 20.03 -38.41 15.03
C PHE A 558 18.79 -37.83 15.70
N THR A 559 18.76 -37.88 17.03
CA THR A 559 17.61 -37.42 17.82
C THR A 559 18.08 -36.58 18.99
N ALA A 560 17.39 -35.47 19.25
CA ALA A 560 17.50 -34.65 20.45
C ALA A 560 16.16 -34.67 21.20
N THR A 561 16.16 -34.96 22.50
CA THR A 561 14.94 -35.04 23.32
C THR A 561 15.18 -34.48 24.73
N ASP A 562 14.14 -33.94 25.36
CA ASP A 562 14.14 -33.50 26.77
C ASP A 562 13.68 -34.62 27.74
N GLY A 563 13.23 -35.76 27.20
CA GLY A 563 12.69 -36.86 27.99
C GLY A 563 11.30 -36.62 28.59
N MET A 564 10.65 -35.49 28.26
CA MET A 564 9.34 -35.07 28.79
C MET A 564 8.25 -34.97 27.71
N GLY A 565 8.63 -35.03 26.44
CA GLY A 565 7.68 -35.07 25.31
C GLY A 565 8.22 -34.32 24.11
N GLY A 566 9.04 -33.29 24.33
CA GLY A 566 9.80 -32.59 23.33
C GLY A 566 10.90 -33.46 22.74
N TYR A 567 10.87 -33.60 21.41
CA TYR A 567 11.97 -34.18 20.65
C TYR A 567 11.97 -33.67 19.21
N ASP A 568 13.14 -33.73 18.59
CA ASP A 568 13.30 -33.57 17.15
C ASP A 568 14.36 -34.54 16.63
N SER A 569 14.22 -34.93 15.36
CA SER A 569 15.09 -35.92 14.75
C SER A 569 15.31 -35.67 13.27
N GLU A 570 16.51 -35.97 12.80
CA GLU A 570 16.87 -35.90 11.39
C GLU A 570 17.52 -37.21 10.96
N THR A 571 17.06 -37.75 9.82
CA THR A 571 17.72 -38.87 9.14
C THR A 571 18.52 -38.34 7.97
N ILE A 572 19.84 -38.48 8.04
CA ILE A 572 20.74 -38.05 6.97
C ILE A 572 21.24 -39.24 6.15
N GLN A 573 21.61 -38.98 4.90
CA GLN A 573 22.34 -39.91 4.05
C GLN A 573 23.84 -39.65 4.13
N ILE A 574 24.61 -40.67 4.49
CA ILE A 574 26.07 -40.67 4.41
C ILE A 574 26.48 -41.55 3.22
N THR A 575 27.00 -40.93 2.18
CA THR A 575 27.47 -41.63 0.97
C THR A 575 28.97 -41.88 1.06
N VAL A 576 29.39 -43.13 0.84
CA VAL A 576 30.80 -43.54 0.81
C VAL A 576 31.23 -43.83 -0.63
N ASN A 577 32.25 -43.11 -1.09
CA ASN A 577 32.85 -43.29 -2.42
C ASN A 577 34.35 -43.62 -2.36
N ILE A 578 34.95 -43.85 -3.52
CA ILE A 578 36.39 -43.98 -3.67
C ILE A 578 36.94 -42.67 -4.23
N CYS A 579 37.98 -42.13 -3.60
CA CYS A 579 38.69 -40.98 -4.14
C CYS A 579 39.46 -41.38 -5.42
N GLY A 580 39.31 -40.61 -6.49
CA GLY A 580 39.89 -40.89 -7.81
C GLY A 580 39.09 -41.82 -8.71
N ASP A 581 37.96 -42.35 -8.24
CA ASP A 581 37.01 -43.11 -9.04
C ASP A 581 36.02 -42.13 -9.71
N ALA A 582 36.46 -41.55 -10.83
CA ALA A 582 35.74 -40.51 -11.54
C ALA A 582 34.57 -41.07 -12.35
N ASN A 583 34.69 -42.32 -12.80
CA ASN A 583 33.64 -42.99 -13.58
C ASN A 583 32.64 -43.78 -12.70
N ALA A 584 32.89 -43.86 -11.39
CA ALA A 584 32.09 -44.57 -10.39
C ALA A 584 31.97 -46.10 -10.66
N ASP A 585 33.01 -46.72 -11.22
CA ASP A 585 33.05 -48.16 -11.50
C ASP A 585 33.59 -49.01 -10.34
N GLY A 586 33.99 -48.35 -9.24
CA GLY A 586 34.54 -48.98 -8.04
C GLY A 586 36.05 -49.22 -8.10
N LYS A 587 36.76 -48.76 -9.15
CA LYS A 587 38.21 -49.00 -9.34
C LYS A 587 38.91 -47.75 -9.85
N VAL A 588 39.95 -47.32 -9.13
CA VAL A 588 40.82 -46.21 -9.58
C VAL A 588 41.86 -46.71 -10.59
N ASN A 589 41.74 -46.31 -11.85
CA ASN A 589 42.58 -46.77 -12.96
C ASN A 589 42.65 -45.77 -14.14
N MET A 590 43.18 -46.21 -15.30
CA MET A 590 43.33 -45.37 -16.51
C MET A 590 41.98 -44.85 -17.06
N LEU A 591 40.89 -45.59 -16.83
CA LEU A 591 39.57 -45.19 -17.28
C LEU A 591 39.09 -43.93 -16.55
N ASP A 592 39.48 -43.73 -15.29
CA ASP A 592 39.17 -42.51 -14.54
C ASP A 592 39.89 -41.29 -15.11
N ILE A 593 41.18 -41.44 -15.43
CA ILE A 593 41.96 -40.38 -16.09
C ILE A 593 41.29 -40.00 -17.42
N THR A 594 40.86 -41.01 -18.19
CA THR A 594 40.16 -40.80 -19.46
C THR A 594 38.79 -40.15 -19.26
N TYR A 595 38.09 -40.50 -18.18
CA TYR A 595 36.81 -39.92 -17.82
C TYR A 595 36.94 -38.43 -17.47
N ILE A 596 37.92 -38.07 -16.64
CA ILE A 596 38.25 -36.67 -16.30
C ILE A 596 38.59 -35.88 -17.57
N ALA A 597 39.45 -36.42 -18.44
CA ALA A 597 39.81 -35.77 -19.70
C ALA A 597 38.61 -35.59 -20.65
N ASN A 598 37.71 -36.57 -20.73
CA ASN A 598 36.49 -36.45 -21.53
C ASN A 598 35.51 -35.41 -20.95
N TYR A 599 35.37 -35.35 -19.62
CA TYR A 599 34.58 -34.32 -18.95
C TYR A 599 35.12 -32.91 -19.24
N LEU A 600 36.43 -32.69 -19.06
CA LEU A 600 37.06 -31.37 -19.21
C LEU A 600 37.12 -30.89 -20.66
N TYR A 601 37.39 -31.78 -21.61
CA TYR A 601 37.75 -31.39 -22.98
C TYR A 601 36.81 -31.87 -24.07
N LYS A 602 35.89 -32.78 -23.76
CA LYS A 602 35.00 -33.41 -24.77
C LYS A 602 33.53 -33.38 -24.40
N HIS A 603 33.14 -32.53 -23.46
CA HIS A 603 31.75 -32.41 -22.97
C HIS A 603 31.16 -33.74 -22.49
N GLY A 604 32.00 -34.61 -21.92
CA GLY A 604 31.55 -35.84 -21.27
C GLY A 604 30.73 -35.57 -20.01
N PRO A 605 30.02 -36.58 -19.48
CA PRO A 605 29.30 -36.46 -18.22
C PRO A 605 30.23 -36.10 -17.05
N ALA A 606 29.72 -35.34 -16.08
CA ALA A 606 30.46 -34.99 -14.87
C ALA A 606 30.68 -36.23 -13.98
N PRO A 607 31.84 -36.35 -13.32
CA PRO A 607 32.08 -37.33 -12.27
C PRO A 607 31.01 -37.27 -11.18
N LYS A 608 30.68 -38.42 -10.58
CA LYS A 608 29.65 -38.53 -9.53
C LYS A 608 30.21 -39.23 -8.30
N PRO A 609 30.38 -38.51 -7.17
CA PRO A 609 30.26 -37.06 -7.00
C PRO A 609 31.38 -36.33 -7.73
N LEU A 610 31.17 -35.06 -8.12
CA LEU A 610 32.15 -34.29 -8.89
C LEU A 610 33.54 -34.29 -8.24
N LEU A 611 33.57 -34.16 -6.91
CA LEU A 611 34.80 -34.11 -6.12
C LEU A 611 35.55 -35.45 -6.04
N SER A 612 34.98 -36.58 -6.51
CA SER A 612 35.77 -37.82 -6.63
C SER A 612 36.89 -37.70 -7.67
N ALA A 613 36.78 -36.73 -8.59
CA ALA A 613 37.78 -36.42 -9.60
C ALA A 613 38.72 -35.27 -9.23
N ASP A 614 38.48 -34.56 -8.11
CA ASP A 614 39.40 -33.57 -7.55
C ASP A 614 40.39 -34.31 -6.63
N VAL A 615 41.38 -34.94 -7.24
CA VAL A 615 42.23 -35.90 -6.55
C VAL A 615 43.46 -35.25 -5.92
N ASP A 616 43.74 -34.00 -6.25
CA ASP A 616 44.79 -33.21 -5.63
C ASP A 616 44.28 -32.35 -4.45
N GLY A 617 42.96 -32.20 -4.33
CA GLY A 617 42.28 -31.47 -3.25
C GLY A 617 42.28 -29.96 -3.44
N GLY A 618 42.38 -29.50 -4.68
CA GLY A 618 42.41 -28.09 -5.08
C GLY A 618 41.04 -27.40 -5.07
N GLY A 619 39.95 -28.15 -4.86
CA GLY A 619 38.57 -27.67 -4.82
C GLY A 619 37.85 -27.66 -6.17
N PHE A 620 38.54 -28.01 -7.26
CA PHE A 620 37.99 -27.99 -8.62
C PHE A 620 38.62 -29.05 -9.51
N VAL A 621 37.78 -29.81 -10.22
CA VAL A 621 38.25 -30.78 -11.23
C VAL A 621 38.84 -30.04 -12.43
N ASN A 622 40.12 -30.27 -12.70
CA ASN A 622 40.87 -29.65 -13.79
C ASN A 622 41.99 -30.57 -14.33
N SER A 623 42.86 -30.04 -15.19
CA SER A 623 43.90 -30.84 -15.85
C SER A 623 45.00 -31.33 -14.91
N LEU A 624 45.18 -30.66 -13.78
CA LEU A 624 46.11 -31.07 -12.72
C LEU A 624 45.65 -32.36 -12.05
N ASP A 625 44.34 -32.57 -11.89
CA ASP A 625 43.80 -33.81 -11.34
C ASP A 625 44.13 -35.03 -12.20
N SER A 626 44.02 -34.89 -13.52
CA SER A 626 44.44 -35.94 -14.46
C SER A 626 45.92 -36.24 -14.30
N THR A 627 46.74 -35.20 -14.13
CA THR A 627 48.20 -35.33 -13.94
C THR A 627 48.55 -35.96 -12.59
N TYR A 628 47.84 -35.57 -11.53
CA TYR A 628 48.01 -36.09 -10.18
C TYR A 628 47.62 -37.56 -10.12
N LEU A 629 46.49 -37.93 -10.73
CA LEU A 629 46.02 -39.30 -10.83
C LEU A 629 46.99 -40.20 -11.63
N ILE A 630 47.55 -39.69 -12.73
CA ILE A 630 48.61 -40.39 -13.48
C ILE A 630 49.84 -40.61 -12.61
N ASN A 631 50.27 -39.61 -11.86
CA ASN A 631 51.45 -39.71 -11.01
C ASN A 631 51.24 -40.73 -9.89
N TYR A 632 50.05 -40.73 -9.26
CA TYR A 632 49.66 -41.71 -8.26
C TYR A 632 49.67 -43.15 -8.82
N LEU A 633 49.01 -43.37 -9.96
CA LEU A 633 48.85 -44.72 -10.53
C LEU A 633 50.14 -45.29 -11.14
N TYR A 634 50.98 -44.44 -11.74
CA TYR A 634 52.07 -44.90 -12.63
C TYR A 634 53.46 -44.39 -12.28
N LYS A 635 53.60 -43.43 -11.37
CA LYS A 635 54.90 -42.80 -11.05
C LYS A 635 55.23 -42.77 -9.56
N ASN A 636 54.57 -43.61 -8.74
CA ASN A 636 54.73 -43.63 -7.28
C ASN A 636 54.53 -42.25 -6.64
N GLY A 637 53.55 -41.48 -7.15
CA GLY A 637 53.16 -40.20 -6.60
C GLY A 637 52.47 -40.33 -5.23
N PRO A 638 52.22 -39.19 -4.54
CA PRO A 638 51.51 -39.17 -3.26
C PRO A 638 50.07 -39.72 -3.37
N GLY A 639 49.52 -40.15 -2.23
CA GLY A 639 48.12 -40.58 -2.13
C GLY A 639 47.12 -39.48 -2.54
N LEU A 640 45.95 -39.90 -3.01
CA LEU A 640 44.88 -39.02 -3.47
C LEU A 640 44.21 -38.27 -2.31
N LYS A 641 43.69 -37.07 -2.58
CA LYS A 641 43.18 -36.13 -1.57
C LYS A 641 41.85 -35.49 -1.97
N CYS A 642 40.83 -36.30 -2.19
CA CYS A 642 39.48 -35.79 -2.41
C CYS A 642 38.91 -35.25 -1.09
N LYS A 643 38.28 -34.08 -1.15
CA LYS A 643 37.65 -33.42 0.00
C LYS A 643 36.19 -33.14 -0.26
#